data_AF-A0A7Y0DYG3-F1
#
_entry.id   AF-A0A7Y0DYG3-F1
#
_cell.length_a   1.000
_cell.length_b   1.000
_cell.length_c   1.000
_cell.angle_alpha   90.00
_cell.angle_beta   90.00
_cell.angle_gamma   90.00
#
_symmetry.space_group_name_H-M   'P 1'
#
loop_
_entity.id
_entity.type
_entity.pdbx_description
1 polymer ?
#
loop_
_entity_poly.entity_id
_entity_poly.type
_entity_poly.pdbx_seq_one_letter_code
_entity_poly.pdbx_strand_id
1 'polypeptide(L)'
;MATDTRKPFRETVAEEFTRLIEQGEASWQKPWEPNVGISAPFNPISNKPYRGINAWWLELQGWVDPRWLTYRQAQELGGQVRKGERSTSVEYWKWTERSALLDGDGRPVLDEAGKPQTVEYRLERPQVFYANVFNGDQIDGIEPFQAPPIRFEPVEEAERVLAAGGVDIRHDQADRAFYTPREDRIHLPHKAAFPSAYEYYATALHELGHASGHESRLAREFGPFGSETYAIEELRAEMSAYMVGRDLSLGHYPERHAGYVGSWLKAIKEDRNVLFRAARDAEIIRSWVMEPERRQELERIAQQGRTQSPQQEQAMQTAEPESKTRHFLTVPFEEKEAAKAAGAKWDKRAKSWYAPDGADLDQLARWVTPSDKARNEVDPVAEFTIFLQDAGLQIDGAPQMDGDWHRVSVEGDKPGQKSGSYRGFLDGAPNGQAMNFKTGEKSLKWVATGNTLSKEEIDRARRAVEERRVERERELQERQELAATWSDVQWRTASERGAPSPEHPYLLAKGVAAHGLLEDATGQLMVPLRDAAGKTWNIQRISPEGEKRFLKGGRKAGLYHVIGEIDAKGPVVIGEGYSTAATIHEATGYPVVVAFDAGNLRPVAETIRETYPEARIFVAADDDHAKDRNAGLRKGEEAAKAVGGIAVNPGLTPAEREAGMTDFNDKARSAGKAVVKDIFDAVIGRPRSGSPERNAGERKTAGRAQSLAM
;
A
#
# COMPACT_ATOMS: atom_id res chain seq x y z
N MET A 1 4.05 -0.36 -37.94
CA MET A 1 4.04 -1.53 -37.05
C MET A 1 3.90 -1.00 -35.63
N ALA A 2 2.76 -1.25 -34.98
CA ALA A 2 2.60 -0.88 -33.58
C ALA A 2 3.60 -1.71 -32.76
N THR A 3 4.50 -1.04 -32.04
CA THR A 3 5.35 -1.69 -31.06
C THR A 3 4.44 -2.22 -29.95
N ASP A 4 4.20 -3.53 -29.98
CA ASP A 4 3.51 -4.26 -28.91
C ASP A 4 4.39 -4.18 -27.65
N THR A 5 4.18 -3.13 -26.85
CA THR A 5 4.81 -2.95 -25.54
C THR A 5 4.17 -3.93 -24.56
N ARG A 6 4.64 -5.18 -24.60
CA ARG A 6 4.24 -6.22 -23.66
C ARG A 6 4.53 -5.73 -22.24
N LYS A 7 3.51 -5.71 -21.37
CA LYS A 7 3.64 -5.25 -19.98
C LYS A 7 4.71 -6.05 -19.23
N PRO A 8 5.50 -5.42 -18.33
CA PRO A 8 6.48 -6.12 -17.51
C PRO A 8 5.86 -7.25 -16.69
N PHE A 9 6.55 -8.39 -16.54
CA PHE A 9 6.04 -9.59 -15.85
C PHE A 9 5.40 -9.29 -14.48
N ARG A 10 6.12 -8.57 -13.60
CA ARG A 10 5.61 -8.24 -12.26
C ARG A 10 4.38 -7.33 -12.27
N GLU A 11 4.21 -6.52 -13.32
CA GLU A 11 2.99 -5.73 -13.53
C GLU A 11 1.82 -6.64 -13.83
N THR A 12 1.98 -7.51 -14.82
CA THR A 12 0.95 -8.45 -15.27
C THR A 12 0.49 -9.35 -14.12
N VAL A 13 1.43 -9.88 -13.34
CA VAL A 13 1.13 -10.69 -12.17
C VAL A 13 0.35 -9.86 -11.14
N ALA A 14 0.87 -8.70 -10.72
CA ALA A 14 0.20 -7.91 -9.69
C ALA A 14 -1.20 -7.45 -10.12
N GLU A 15 -1.39 -7.04 -11.38
CA GLU A 15 -2.71 -6.65 -11.92
C GLU A 15 -3.71 -7.80 -11.88
N GLU A 16 -3.31 -9.00 -12.32
CA GLU A 16 -4.20 -10.17 -12.35
C GLU A 16 -4.57 -10.65 -10.96
N PHE A 17 -3.61 -10.67 -10.04
CA PHE A 17 -3.88 -10.95 -8.64
C PHE A 17 -4.80 -9.91 -8.01
N THR A 18 -4.57 -8.62 -8.27
CA THR A 18 -5.44 -7.53 -7.79
C THR A 18 -6.87 -7.72 -8.31
N ARG A 19 -7.04 -8.06 -9.59
CA ARG A 19 -8.35 -8.35 -10.19
C ARG A 19 -9.06 -9.50 -9.50
N LEU A 20 -8.35 -10.60 -9.23
CA LEU A 20 -8.92 -11.76 -8.55
C LEU A 20 -9.25 -11.47 -7.08
N ILE A 21 -8.37 -10.75 -6.38
CA ILE A 21 -8.61 -10.32 -4.99
C ILE A 21 -9.86 -9.44 -4.90
N GLU A 22 -10.06 -8.52 -5.86
CA GLU A 22 -11.26 -7.67 -5.99
C GLU A 22 -12.54 -8.48 -6.20
N GLN A 23 -12.44 -9.59 -6.92
CA GLN A 23 -13.58 -10.47 -7.22
C GLN A 23 -13.85 -11.52 -6.14
N GLY A 24 -12.99 -11.63 -5.13
CA GLY A 24 -13.04 -12.73 -4.15
C GLY A 24 -12.66 -14.07 -4.78
N GLU A 25 -11.92 -14.06 -5.90
CA GLU A 25 -11.60 -15.23 -6.70
C GLU A 25 -10.15 -15.71 -6.57
N ALA A 26 -9.32 -15.04 -5.75
CA ALA A 26 -7.96 -15.51 -5.48
C ALA A 26 -8.00 -16.91 -4.82
N SER A 27 -6.99 -17.75 -5.05
CA SER A 27 -7.00 -19.14 -4.54
C SER A 27 -7.20 -19.21 -3.02
N TRP A 28 -6.58 -18.30 -2.26
CA TRP A 28 -6.73 -18.21 -0.80
C TRP A 28 -8.01 -17.50 -0.34
N GLN A 29 -8.87 -17.05 -1.24
CA GLN A 29 -10.21 -16.52 -0.91
C GLN A 29 -11.33 -17.52 -1.22
N LYS A 30 -11.01 -18.64 -1.87
CA LYS A 30 -11.98 -19.67 -2.23
C LYS A 30 -11.98 -20.80 -1.20
N PRO A 31 -13.14 -21.20 -0.67
CA PRO A 31 -13.20 -22.42 0.12
C PRO A 31 -12.94 -23.64 -0.76
N TRP A 32 -12.34 -24.68 -0.18
CA TRP A 32 -12.23 -26.00 -0.81
C TRP A 32 -12.50 -27.10 0.21
N GLU A 33 -12.84 -28.29 -0.28
CA GLU A 33 -13.17 -29.43 0.58
C GLU A 33 -11.90 -30.07 1.17
N PRO A 34 -11.95 -30.57 2.42
CA PRO A 34 -10.87 -31.35 3.00
C PRO A 34 -10.66 -32.68 2.26
N ASN A 35 -9.51 -33.33 2.49
CA ASN A 35 -9.14 -34.63 1.91
C ASN A 35 -9.01 -34.66 0.37
N VAL A 36 -8.86 -33.51 -0.27
CA VAL A 36 -8.50 -33.42 -1.69
C VAL A 36 -6.97 -33.28 -1.79
N GLY A 37 -6.30 -34.26 -2.39
CA GLY A 37 -4.85 -34.28 -2.57
C GLY A 37 -4.38 -33.27 -3.62
N ILE A 38 -4.44 -31.98 -3.30
CA ILE A 38 -4.02 -30.90 -4.19
C ILE A 38 -2.52 -30.69 -4.02
N SER A 39 -1.77 -30.90 -5.11
CA SER A 39 -0.32 -30.71 -5.10
C SER A 39 0.03 -29.29 -5.55
N ALA A 40 0.99 -28.67 -4.87
CA ALA A 40 1.57 -27.40 -5.31
C ALA A 40 2.21 -27.54 -6.70
N PRO A 41 2.22 -26.48 -7.53
CA PRO A 41 2.93 -26.49 -8.80
C PRO A 41 4.39 -26.89 -8.64
N PHE A 42 4.86 -27.89 -9.40
CA PHE A 42 6.23 -28.37 -9.32
C PHE A 42 6.81 -28.75 -10.69
N ASN A 43 8.14 -28.79 -10.77
CA ASN A 43 8.83 -29.25 -11.96
C ASN A 43 9.20 -30.75 -11.78
N PRO A 44 8.64 -31.67 -12.58
CA PRO A 44 8.81 -33.11 -12.35
C PRO A 44 10.20 -33.64 -12.71
N ILE A 45 10.99 -32.91 -13.51
CA ILE A 45 12.37 -33.30 -13.83
C ILE A 45 13.31 -33.03 -12.67
N SER A 46 13.21 -31.85 -12.06
CA SER A 46 14.01 -31.51 -10.88
C SER A 46 13.43 -32.04 -9.57
N ASN A 47 12.17 -32.49 -9.60
CA ASN A 47 11.36 -32.87 -8.45
C ASN A 47 11.30 -31.79 -7.36
N LYS A 48 11.28 -30.51 -7.78
CA LYS A 48 11.22 -29.35 -6.89
C LYS A 48 9.93 -28.57 -7.08
N PRO A 49 9.24 -28.18 -5.99
CA PRO A 49 8.11 -27.27 -6.08
C PRO A 49 8.58 -25.89 -6.56
N TYR A 50 7.72 -25.21 -7.32
CA TYR A 50 7.88 -23.78 -7.55
C TYR A 50 7.70 -23.03 -6.22
N ARG A 51 8.35 -21.87 -6.11
CA ARG A 51 8.46 -21.11 -4.86
C ARG A 51 8.04 -19.65 -5.03
N GLY A 52 7.69 -19.02 -3.92
CA GLY A 52 7.19 -17.64 -3.85
C GLY A 52 6.09 -17.40 -4.88
N ILE A 53 6.09 -16.20 -5.47
CA ILE A 53 5.04 -15.76 -6.39
C ILE A 53 4.82 -16.69 -7.60
N ASN A 54 5.84 -17.44 -8.04
CA ASN A 54 5.67 -18.33 -9.19
C ASN A 54 4.72 -19.48 -8.87
N ALA A 55 4.79 -20.04 -7.66
CA ALA A 55 3.87 -21.10 -7.24
C ALA A 55 2.42 -20.62 -7.35
N TRP A 56 2.13 -19.46 -6.76
CA TRP A 56 0.82 -18.84 -6.81
C TRP A 56 0.41 -18.47 -8.24
N TRP A 57 1.30 -17.87 -9.02
CA TRP A 57 1.02 -17.47 -10.39
C TRP A 57 0.67 -18.66 -11.31
N LEU A 58 1.37 -19.79 -11.13
CA LEU A 58 1.09 -21.03 -11.86
C LEU A 58 -0.22 -21.67 -11.41
N GLU A 59 -0.48 -21.68 -10.11
CA GLU A 59 -1.73 -22.22 -9.56
C GLU A 59 -2.96 -21.44 -10.07
N LEU A 60 -2.85 -20.11 -10.14
CA LEU A 60 -3.89 -19.23 -10.67
C LEU A 60 -4.26 -19.49 -12.14
N GLN A 61 -3.43 -20.22 -12.89
CA GLN A 61 -3.76 -20.58 -14.27
C GLN A 61 -4.90 -21.62 -14.33
N GLY A 62 -5.27 -22.24 -13.20
CA GLY A 62 -6.48 -23.06 -13.09
C GLY A 62 -6.38 -24.46 -13.71
N TRP A 63 -5.16 -24.95 -13.95
CA TRP A 63 -4.93 -26.31 -14.48
C TRP A 63 -5.03 -27.38 -13.38
N VAL A 64 -5.38 -28.60 -13.78
CA VAL A 64 -5.56 -29.73 -12.85
C VAL A 64 -4.24 -30.44 -12.60
N ASP A 65 -3.43 -30.64 -13.65
CA ASP A 65 -2.09 -31.23 -13.49
C ASP A 65 -1.15 -30.24 -12.78
N PRO A 66 -0.50 -30.60 -11.66
CA PRO A 66 0.41 -29.71 -10.94
C PRO A 66 1.80 -29.60 -11.58
N ARG A 67 2.09 -30.36 -12.63
CA ARG A 67 3.42 -30.40 -13.26
C ARG A 67 3.57 -29.26 -14.25
N TRP A 68 4.69 -28.53 -14.14
CA TRP A 68 5.04 -27.45 -15.05
C TRP A 68 6.44 -27.66 -15.64
N LEU A 69 6.53 -27.59 -16.96
CA LEU A 69 7.71 -27.95 -17.75
C LEU A 69 8.01 -26.85 -18.77
N THR A 70 9.28 -26.54 -19.00
CA THR A 70 9.63 -25.79 -20.22
C THR A 70 9.38 -26.66 -21.46
N TYR A 71 9.26 -26.04 -22.64
CA TYR A 71 9.06 -26.78 -23.90
C TYR A 71 10.12 -27.88 -24.10
N ARG A 72 11.40 -27.58 -23.82
CA ARG A 72 12.50 -28.57 -23.96
C ARG A 72 12.36 -29.71 -22.97
N GLN A 73 12.01 -29.40 -21.72
CA GLN A 73 11.79 -30.41 -20.69
C GLN A 73 10.60 -31.33 -21.03
N ALA A 74 9.53 -30.79 -21.64
CA ALA A 74 8.44 -31.61 -22.15
C ALA A 74 8.94 -32.63 -23.19
N GLN A 75 9.79 -32.18 -24.14
CA GLN A 75 10.39 -33.05 -25.15
C GLN A 75 11.34 -34.10 -24.57
N GLU A 76 12.12 -33.76 -23.54
CA GLU A 76 12.99 -34.71 -22.82
C GLU A 76 12.20 -35.87 -22.19
N LEU A 77 10.96 -35.61 -21.78
CA LEU A 77 10.03 -36.62 -21.27
C LEU A 77 9.25 -37.34 -22.38
N GLY A 78 9.61 -37.15 -23.65
CA GLY A 78 8.90 -37.71 -24.79
C GLY A 78 7.57 -37.01 -25.11
N GLY A 79 7.27 -35.90 -24.43
CA GLY A 79 6.05 -35.14 -24.59
C GLY A 79 6.13 -34.05 -25.65
N GLN A 80 4.97 -33.68 -26.19
CA GLN A 80 4.82 -32.60 -27.16
C GLN A 80 3.74 -31.62 -26.71
N VAL A 81 4.12 -30.36 -26.50
CA VAL A 81 3.15 -29.29 -26.27
C VAL A 81 2.24 -29.17 -27.49
N ARG A 82 0.92 -29.18 -27.28
CA ARG A 82 -0.06 -29.10 -28.37
C ARG A 82 0.05 -27.78 -29.13
N LYS A 83 -0.19 -27.85 -30.44
CA LYS A 83 -0.13 -26.67 -31.31
C LYS A 83 -1.21 -25.66 -30.90
N GLY A 84 -0.79 -24.43 -30.61
CA GLY A 84 -1.68 -23.32 -30.24
C GLY A 84 -1.76 -23.05 -28.73
N GLU A 85 -1.23 -23.95 -27.90
CA GLU A 85 -1.12 -23.75 -26.45
C GLU A 85 -0.21 -22.56 -26.13
N ARG A 86 -0.56 -21.83 -25.06
CA ARG A 86 0.20 -20.67 -24.59
C ARG A 86 0.97 -21.03 -23.32
N SER A 87 2.23 -20.61 -23.28
CA SER A 87 3.07 -20.77 -22.09
C SER A 87 2.74 -19.74 -21.02
N THR A 88 3.00 -20.09 -19.76
CA THR A 88 3.01 -19.18 -18.62
C THR A 88 4.46 -18.79 -18.29
N SER A 89 4.75 -17.50 -18.19
CA SER A 89 6.08 -17.03 -17.81
C SER A 89 6.28 -17.10 -16.29
N VAL A 90 7.49 -17.44 -15.85
CA VAL A 90 7.93 -17.43 -14.45
C VAL A 90 9.26 -16.69 -14.32
N GLU A 91 9.51 -16.04 -13.19
CA GLU A 91 10.79 -15.34 -12.92
C GLU A 91 11.68 -16.12 -11.95
N TYR A 92 12.99 -16.14 -12.14
CA TYR A 92 13.91 -16.66 -11.14
C TYR A 92 15.17 -15.82 -11.05
N TRP A 93 15.71 -15.74 -9.84
CA TRP A 93 16.87 -14.93 -9.52
C TRP A 93 18.10 -15.82 -9.42
N LYS A 94 19.08 -15.58 -10.29
CA LYS A 94 20.41 -16.19 -10.21
C LYS A 94 21.26 -15.33 -9.29
N TRP A 95 21.56 -15.86 -8.10
CA TRP A 95 22.38 -15.20 -7.08
C TRP A 95 23.84 -15.65 -7.13
N THR A 96 24.13 -16.78 -7.76
CA THR A 96 25.45 -17.39 -7.81
C THR A 96 25.81 -17.82 -9.23
N GLU A 97 27.10 -17.85 -9.53
CA GLU A 97 27.63 -18.36 -10.77
C GLU A 97 28.78 -19.33 -10.50
N ARG A 98 28.83 -20.41 -11.28
CA ARG A 98 29.93 -21.38 -11.22
C ARG A 98 30.94 -21.03 -12.28
N SER A 99 32.20 -20.86 -11.88
CA SER A 99 33.34 -20.75 -12.79
C SER A 99 34.38 -21.80 -12.44
N ALA A 100 35.24 -22.14 -13.40
CA ALA A 100 36.41 -22.96 -13.15
C ALA A 100 37.27 -22.30 -12.06
N LEU A 101 37.68 -23.08 -11.07
CA LEU A 101 38.67 -22.70 -10.07
C LEU A 101 40.00 -22.54 -10.81
N LEU A 102 40.60 -21.36 -10.77
CA LEU A 102 41.85 -21.07 -11.46
C LEU A 102 43.02 -21.08 -10.45
N ASP A 103 44.17 -21.59 -10.87
CA ASP A 103 45.42 -21.48 -10.11
C ASP A 103 46.03 -20.06 -10.22
N GLY A 104 47.17 -19.84 -9.55
CA GLY A 104 47.87 -18.56 -9.55
C GLY A 104 48.33 -18.07 -10.94
N ASP A 105 48.36 -18.97 -11.93
CA ASP A 105 48.71 -18.68 -13.32
C ASP A 105 47.47 -18.55 -14.23
N GLY A 106 46.26 -18.56 -13.64
CA GLY A 106 44.99 -18.42 -14.35
C GLY A 106 44.53 -19.67 -15.12
N ARG A 107 45.07 -20.86 -14.81
CA ARG A 107 44.70 -22.13 -15.45
C ARG A 107 43.69 -22.90 -14.60
N PRO A 108 42.75 -23.65 -15.22
CA PRO A 108 41.78 -24.43 -14.46
C PRO A 108 42.45 -25.51 -13.59
N VAL A 109 42.22 -25.46 -12.28
CA VAL A 109 42.59 -26.51 -11.33
C VAL A 109 41.77 -27.75 -11.67
N LEU A 110 42.44 -28.86 -11.95
CA LEU A 110 41.78 -30.12 -12.31
C LEU A 110 41.54 -30.97 -11.04
N ASP A 111 40.47 -31.77 -11.03
CA ASP A 111 40.25 -32.82 -10.03
C ASP A 111 41.06 -34.09 -10.37
N GLU A 112 41.00 -35.10 -9.50
CA GLU A 112 41.69 -36.39 -9.70
C GLU A 112 41.28 -37.11 -10.99
N ALA A 113 40.15 -36.73 -11.61
CA ALA A 113 39.66 -37.27 -12.88
C ALA A 113 40.04 -36.40 -14.09
N GLY A 114 40.85 -35.35 -13.91
CA GLY A 114 41.31 -34.45 -14.97
C GLY A 114 40.25 -33.43 -15.43
N LYS A 115 39.17 -33.22 -14.66
CA LYS A 115 38.11 -32.26 -14.98
C LYS A 115 38.32 -30.96 -14.21
N PRO A 116 38.06 -29.78 -14.82
CA PRO A 116 38.13 -28.51 -14.10
C PRO A 116 37.23 -28.49 -12.86
N GLN A 117 37.85 -28.28 -11.69
CA GLN A 117 37.13 -27.98 -10.46
C GLN A 117 36.39 -26.65 -10.64
N THR A 118 35.19 -26.54 -10.08
CA THR A 118 34.38 -25.31 -10.17
C THR A 118 34.13 -24.73 -8.80
N VAL A 119 34.28 -23.41 -8.68
CA VAL A 119 33.88 -22.65 -7.49
C VAL A 119 32.60 -21.86 -7.78
N GLU A 120 31.69 -21.84 -6.81
CA GLU A 120 30.45 -21.07 -6.88
C GLU A 120 30.67 -19.73 -6.15
N TYR A 121 30.61 -18.62 -6.89
CA TYR A 121 30.71 -17.28 -6.32
C TYR A 121 29.36 -16.57 -6.37
N ARG A 122 29.08 -15.76 -5.35
CA ARG A 122 27.86 -14.93 -5.29
C ARG A 122 28.01 -13.76 -6.27
N LEU A 123 27.01 -13.58 -7.13
CA LEU A 123 26.92 -12.46 -8.05
C LEU A 123 26.67 -11.17 -7.26
N GLU A 124 27.52 -10.16 -7.46
CA GLU A 124 27.31 -8.81 -6.90
C GLU A 124 25.98 -8.19 -7.35
N ARG A 125 25.54 -8.54 -8.56
CA ARG A 125 24.25 -8.15 -9.14
C ARG A 125 23.48 -9.41 -9.52
N PRO A 126 22.50 -9.81 -8.71
CA PRO A 126 21.63 -10.93 -9.01
C PRO A 126 20.94 -10.71 -10.35
N GLN A 127 20.93 -11.72 -11.20
CA GLN A 127 20.32 -11.63 -12.52
C GLN A 127 18.92 -12.23 -12.47
N VAL A 128 17.93 -11.49 -12.97
CA VAL A 128 16.58 -12.01 -13.17
C VAL A 128 16.50 -12.71 -14.52
N PHE A 129 16.00 -13.93 -14.51
CA PHE A 129 15.71 -14.72 -15.70
C PHE A 129 14.23 -15.00 -15.77
N TYR A 130 13.73 -15.12 -16.99
CA TYR A 130 12.37 -15.54 -17.26
C TYR A 130 12.39 -16.87 -18.00
N ALA A 131 11.58 -17.81 -17.54
CA ALA A 131 11.31 -19.05 -18.25
C ALA A 131 9.84 -19.11 -18.65
N ASN A 132 9.57 -19.72 -19.80
CA ASN A 132 8.22 -20.02 -20.25
C ASN A 132 7.96 -21.51 -20.01
N VAL A 133 6.95 -21.79 -19.21
CA VAL A 133 6.55 -23.14 -18.82
C VAL A 133 5.14 -23.44 -19.32
N PHE A 134 4.88 -24.72 -19.55
CA PHE A 134 3.62 -25.28 -19.96
C PHE A 134 3.17 -26.26 -18.88
N ASN A 135 1.87 -26.29 -18.63
CA ASN A 135 1.26 -27.23 -17.72
C ASN A 135 1.23 -28.64 -18.32
N GLY A 136 1.25 -29.69 -17.49
CA GLY A 136 1.12 -31.08 -17.92
C GLY A 136 -0.13 -31.33 -18.78
N ASP A 137 -1.25 -30.67 -18.47
CA ASP A 137 -2.49 -30.76 -19.25
C ASP A 137 -2.31 -30.28 -20.70
N GLN A 138 -1.31 -29.42 -20.98
CA GLN A 138 -1.00 -28.86 -22.31
C GLN A 138 -0.11 -29.76 -23.18
N ILE A 139 0.37 -30.88 -22.64
CA ILE A 139 1.42 -31.70 -23.22
C ILE A 139 0.89 -33.11 -23.51
N ASP A 140 0.94 -33.52 -24.78
CA ASP A 140 0.61 -34.89 -25.17
C ASP A 140 1.84 -35.80 -24.98
N GLY A 141 1.63 -37.08 -24.64
CA GLY A 141 2.69 -38.09 -24.60
C GLY A 141 3.49 -38.17 -23.30
N ILE A 142 3.15 -37.37 -22.28
CA ILE A 142 3.66 -37.58 -20.90
C ILE A 142 2.71 -38.50 -20.12
N GLU A 143 3.26 -39.27 -19.19
CA GLU A 143 2.46 -40.11 -18.29
C GLU A 143 1.45 -39.28 -17.51
N PRO A 144 0.19 -39.73 -17.34
CA PRO A 144 -0.80 -39.03 -16.53
C PRO A 144 -0.32 -38.79 -15.10
N PHE A 145 -0.61 -37.61 -14.55
CA PHE A 145 -0.28 -37.34 -13.16
C PHE A 145 -1.15 -38.20 -12.24
N GLN A 146 -0.51 -38.86 -11.27
CA GLN A 146 -1.19 -39.58 -10.20
C GLN A 146 -0.88 -38.87 -8.89
N ALA A 147 -1.91 -38.30 -8.27
CA ALA A 147 -1.76 -37.66 -6.97
C ALA A 147 -1.29 -38.71 -5.94
N PRO A 148 -0.26 -38.40 -5.12
CA PRO A 148 0.13 -39.30 -4.05
C PRO A 148 -1.04 -39.47 -3.07
N PRO A 149 -1.30 -40.70 -2.57
CA PRO A 149 -2.35 -40.89 -1.57
C PRO A 149 -1.99 -40.14 -0.29
N ILE A 150 -3.00 -39.57 0.37
CA ILE A 150 -2.86 -39.02 1.72
C ILE A 150 -2.56 -40.20 2.66
N ARG A 151 -1.46 -40.12 3.43
CA ARG A 151 -0.97 -41.21 4.30
C ARG A 151 -1.03 -40.87 5.79
N PHE A 152 -1.74 -39.81 6.15
CA PHE A 152 -1.87 -39.33 7.52
C PHE A 152 -3.32 -38.91 7.79
N GLU A 153 -3.72 -38.93 9.05
CA GLU A 153 -4.99 -38.35 9.49
C GLU A 153 -4.84 -36.82 9.64
N PRO A 154 -5.54 -36.00 8.83
CA PRO A 154 -5.36 -34.55 8.79
C PRO A 154 -5.44 -33.84 10.15
N VAL A 155 -6.44 -34.22 10.94
CA VAL A 155 -6.70 -33.60 12.25
C VAL A 155 -5.59 -33.92 13.24
N GLU A 156 -5.15 -35.18 13.29
CA GLU A 156 -4.07 -35.58 14.19
C GLU A 156 -2.73 -34.93 13.80
N GLU A 157 -2.47 -34.78 12.50
CA GLU A 157 -1.28 -34.07 12.03
C GLU A 157 -1.35 -32.57 12.36
N ALA A 158 -2.52 -31.94 12.20
CA ALA A 158 -2.71 -30.54 12.60
C ALA A 158 -2.50 -30.32 14.10
N GLU A 159 -2.97 -31.25 14.94
CA GLU A 159 -2.70 -31.25 16.38
C GLU A 159 -1.19 -31.33 16.67
N ARG A 160 -0.48 -32.24 15.98
CA ARG A 160 0.98 -32.36 16.11
C ARG A 160 1.70 -31.08 15.71
N VAL A 161 1.32 -30.47 14.58
CA VAL A 161 1.91 -29.22 14.08
C VAL A 161 1.68 -28.06 15.06
N LEU A 162 0.45 -27.88 15.55
CA LEU A 162 0.13 -26.85 16.55
C LEU A 162 0.90 -27.06 17.85
N ALA A 163 0.90 -28.28 18.38
CA ALA A 163 1.62 -28.62 19.61
C ALA A 163 3.12 -28.38 19.46
N ALA A 164 3.70 -28.77 18.32
CA ALA A 164 5.09 -28.49 18.02
C ALA A 164 5.35 -26.98 17.97
N GLY A 165 4.42 -26.18 17.44
CA GLY A 165 4.51 -24.72 17.33
C GLY A 165 4.83 -24.01 18.66
N GLY A 166 4.44 -24.59 19.80
CA GLY A 166 4.89 -24.18 21.12
C GLY A 166 4.34 -22.84 21.62
N VAL A 167 3.28 -22.33 21.00
CA VAL A 167 2.59 -21.08 21.39
C VAL A 167 1.40 -21.42 22.30
N ASP A 168 1.19 -20.64 23.38
CA ASP A 168 0.06 -20.85 24.30
C ASP A 168 -1.28 -20.60 23.57
N ILE A 169 -2.19 -21.57 23.61
CA ILE A 169 -3.53 -21.48 23.02
C ILE A 169 -4.57 -21.49 24.14
N ARG A 170 -5.39 -20.43 24.22
CA ARG A 170 -6.49 -20.31 25.18
C ARG A 170 -7.84 -20.37 24.49
N HIS A 171 -8.74 -21.17 25.05
CA HIS A 171 -10.15 -21.23 24.64
C HIS A 171 -11.02 -20.29 25.46
N ASP A 172 -10.69 -19.00 25.46
CA ASP A 172 -11.31 -17.97 26.30
C ASP A 172 -12.22 -17.00 25.53
N GLN A 173 -12.37 -17.19 24.21
CA GLN A 173 -13.26 -16.40 23.38
C GLN A 173 -14.60 -17.11 23.16
N ALA A 174 -15.64 -16.33 22.84
CA ALA A 174 -16.95 -16.85 22.47
C ALA A 174 -17.06 -17.10 20.96
N ASP A 175 -16.67 -16.10 20.16
CA ASP A 175 -16.95 -16.04 18.72
C ASP A 175 -15.81 -15.43 17.87
N ARG A 176 -14.61 -15.25 18.45
CA ARG A 176 -13.46 -14.63 17.78
C ARG A 176 -12.18 -15.44 17.99
N ALA A 177 -11.35 -15.50 16.95
CA ALA A 177 -9.98 -16.01 16.98
C ALA A 177 -9.01 -14.84 16.78
N PHE A 178 -7.89 -14.83 17.51
CA PHE A 178 -6.79 -13.88 17.29
C PHE A 178 -5.51 -14.27 18.04
N TYR A 179 -4.37 -13.87 17.50
CA TYR A 179 -3.07 -13.85 18.17
C TYR A 179 -2.77 -12.47 18.79
N THR A 180 -2.21 -12.44 20.00
CA THR A 180 -1.72 -11.21 20.64
C THR A 180 -0.19 -11.16 20.70
N PRO A 181 0.47 -10.25 19.96
CA PRO A 181 1.94 -10.14 20.00
C PRO A 181 2.50 -9.79 21.37
N ARG A 182 1.76 -9.02 22.18
CA ARG A 182 2.21 -8.56 23.51
C ARG A 182 2.30 -9.68 24.53
N GLU A 183 1.37 -10.64 24.49
CA GLU A 183 1.33 -11.76 25.43
C GLU A 183 1.95 -13.04 24.87
N ASP A 184 2.31 -13.02 23.58
CA ASP A 184 2.72 -14.20 22.82
C ASP A 184 1.73 -15.37 22.99
N ARG A 185 0.46 -15.11 22.67
CA ARG A 185 -0.65 -16.04 22.93
C ARG A 185 -1.72 -16.02 21.86
N ILE A 186 -2.23 -17.18 21.53
CA ILE A 186 -3.38 -17.40 20.63
C ILE A 186 -4.65 -17.56 21.48
N HIS A 187 -5.71 -16.86 21.09
CA HIS A 187 -7.03 -16.91 21.71
C HIS A 187 -8.03 -17.45 20.69
N LEU A 188 -8.80 -18.48 21.07
CA LEU A 188 -9.78 -19.15 20.20
C LEU A 188 -11.11 -19.35 20.94
N PRO A 189 -12.22 -19.52 20.22
CA PRO A 189 -13.43 -20.11 20.77
C PRO A 189 -13.22 -21.57 21.14
N HIS A 190 -14.01 -22.10 22.09
CA HIS A 190 -13.98 -23.53 22.41
C HIS A 190 -14.21 -24.37 21.14
N LYS A 191 -13.50 -25.51 20.98
CA LYS A 191 -13.57 -26.37 19.77
C LYS A 191 -15.00 -26.68 19.31
N ALA A 192 -15.92 -26.88 20.26
CA ALA A 192 -17.32 -27.17 20.00
C ALA A 192 -18.12 -26.01 19.36
N ALA A 193 -17.57 -24.79 19.35
CA ALA A 193 -18.17 -23.64 18.67
C ALA A 193 -17.94 -23.65 17.16
N PHE A 194 -17.00 -24.46 16.67
CA PHE A 194 -16.69 -24.57 15.24
C PHE A 194 -17.59 -25.61 14.56
N PRO A 195 -18.03 -25.36 13.32
CA PRO A 195 -18.82 -26.32 12.54
C PRO A 195 -18.12 -27.68 12.32
N SER A 196 -16.78 -27.69 12.28
CA SER A 196 -16.00 -28.90 12.12
C SER A 196 -14.63 -28.80 12.81
N ALA A 197 -14.01 -29.95 13.08
CA ALA A 197 -12.62 -30.00 13.55
C ALA A 197 -11.66 -29.38 12.51
N TYR A 198 -11.92 -29.60 11.22
CA TYR A 198 -11.14 -29.04 10.13
C TYR A 198 -11.08 -27.51 10.18
N GLU A 199 -12.23 -26.86 10.40
CA GLU A 199 -12.32 -25.40 10.50
C GLU A 199 -11.60 -24.89 11.74
N TYR A 200 -11.78 -25.55 12.90
CA TYR A 200 -11.03 -25.22 14.11
C TYR A 200 -9.51 -25.25 13.89
N TYR A 201 -9.00 -26.33 13.27
CA TYR A 201 -7.57 -26.48 13.05
C TYR A 201 -7.03 -25.51 11.98
N ALA A 202 -7.81 -25.22 10.94
CA ALA A 202 -7.46 -24.21 9.96
C ALA A 202 -7.34 -22.81 10.60
N THR A 203 -8.32 -22.40 11.41
CA THR A 203 -8.28 -21.13 12.17
C THR A 203 -7.10 -21.10 13.13
N ALA A 204 -6.87 -22.16 13.91
CA ALA A 204 -5.75 -22.21 14.83
C ALA A 204 -4.38 -22.12 14.12
N LEU A 205 -4.25 -22.70 12.92
CA LEU A 205 -3.02 -22.63 12.13
C LEU A 205 -2.82 -21.26 11.47
N HIS A 206 -3.91 -20.56 11.11
CA HIS A 206 -3.85 -19.14 10.73
C HIS A 206 -3.24 -18.31 11.87
N GLU A 207 -3.76 -18.46 13.09
CA GLU A 207 -3.25 -17.75 14.26
C GLU A 207 -1.80 -18.14 14.62
N LEU A 208 -1.42 -19.39 14.40
CA LEU A 208 -0.02 -19.82 14.52
C LEU A 208 0.86 -19.16 13.45
N GLY A 209 0.31 -18.92 12.25
CA GLY A 209 0.93 -18.13 11.19
C GLY A 209 1.28 -16.72 11.69
N HIS A 210 0.33 -16.03 12.31
CA HIS A 210 0.60 -14.76 13.01
C HIS A 210 1.63 -14.93 14.12
N ALA A 211 1.45 -15.91 15.00
CA ALA A 211 2.36 -16.13 16.11
C ALA A 211 3.81 -16.28 15.63
N SER A 212 4.08 -16.99 14.52
CA SER A 212 5.44 -17.11 13.96
C SER A 212 6.16 -15.77 13.75
N GLY A 213 5.43 -14.65 13.61
CA GLY A 213 5.96 -13.31 13.43
C GLY A 213 6.54 -12.65 14.68
N HIS A 214 6.32 -13.20 15.88
CA HIS A 214 6.81 -12.62 17.14
C HIS A 214 8.31 -12.30 17.12
N GLU A 215 8.73 -11.32 17.93
CA GLU A 215 10.10 -10.80 17.94
C GLU A 215 11.17 -11.85 18.26
N SER A 216 10.81 -12.90 19.03
CA SER A 216 11.69 -14.03 19.33
C SER A 216 11.76 -15.08 18.21
N ARG A 217 10.89 -14.99 17.19
CA ARG A 217 10.75 -15.97 16.11
C ARG A 217 11.20 -15.38 14.76
N LEU A 218 10.28 -15.19 13.82
CA LEU A 218 10.57 -14.60 12.51
C LEU A 218 10.63 -13.06 12.55
N ALA A 219 10.36 -12.45 13.70
CA ALA A 219 10.53 -11.01 13.98
C ALA A 219 9.93 -10.10 12.89
N ARG A 220 8.71 -10.42 12.46
CA ARG A 220 7.95 -9.60 11.51
C ARG A 220 7.31 -8.42 12.24
N GLU A 221 7.13 -7.34 11.51
CA GLU A 221 6.52 -6.12 12.02
C GLU A 221 4.99 -6.28 12.15
N PHE A 222 4.45 -5.93 13.32
CA PHE A 222 3.01 -5.86 13.57
C PHE A 222 2.57 -4.39 13.65
N GLY A 223 1.57 -4.02 12.85
CA GLY A 223 0.91 -2.72 12.93
C GLY A 223 -0.35 -2.76 13.80
N PRO A 224 -0.93 -1.60 14.17
CA PRO A 224 -2.22 -1.56 14.84
C PRO A 224 -3.31 -2.10 13.92
N PHE A 225 -4.36 -2.68 14.50
CA PHE A 225 -5.52 -3.18 13.75
C PHE A 225 -6.03 -2.13 12.76
N GLY A 226 -6.25 -2.54 11.50
CA GLY A 226 -6.71 -1.66 10.41
C GLY A 226 -5.62 -0.82 9.72
N SER A 227 -4.36 -0.88 10.17
CA SER A 227 -3.23 -0.26 9.47
C SER A 227 -2.82 -1.05 8.22
N GLU A 228 -2.07 -0.40 7.32
CA GLU A 228 -1.51 -1.07 6.15
C GLU A 228 -0.51 -2.18 6.53
N THR A 229 0.33 -1.95 7.54
CA THR A 229 1.27 -2.96 8.07
C THR A 229 0.50 -4.18 8.61
N TYR A 230 -0.58 -3.96 9.35
CA TYR A 230 -1.46 -5.03 9.82
C TYR A 230 -2.10 -5.78 8.63
N ALA A 231 -2.62 -5.07 7.63
CA ALA A 231 -3.20 -5.69 6.45
C ALA A 231 -2.18 -6.54 5.67
N ILE A 232 -0.91 -6.13 5.56
CA ILE A 232 0.13 -6.94 4.92
C ILE A 232 0.42 -8.20 5.74
N GLU A 233 0.38 -8.12 7.07
CA GLU A 233 0.54 -9.29 7.95
C GLU A 233 -0.63 -10.27 7.81
N GLU A 234 -1.88 -9.78 7.73
CA GLU A 234 -3.07 -10.58 7.40
C GLU A 234 -2.91 -11.29 6.05
N LEU A 235 -2.43 -10.58 5.01
CA LEU A 235 -2.19 -11.18 3.70
C LEU A 235 -1.16 -12.34 3.78
N ARG A 236 -0.08 -12.15 4.54
CA ARG A 236 0.94 -13.19 4.75
C ARG A 236 0.37 -14.40 5.50
N ALA A 237 -0.35 -14.14 6.59
CA ALA A 237 -0.95 -15.18 7.43
C ALA A 237 -1.96 -15.99 6.61
N GLU A 238 -2.87 -15.34 5.88
CA GLU A 238 -3.84 -15.98 4.99
C GLU A 238 -3.19 -16.84 3.90
N MET A 239 -2.21 -16.28 3.19
CA MET A 239 -1.48 -17.03 2.17
C MET A 239 -0.77 -18.24 2.78
N SER A 240 -0.21 -18.12 3.98
CA SER A 240 0.45 -19.23 4.66
C SER A 240 -0.55 -20.28 5.16
N ALA A 241 -1.70 -19.87 5.71
CA ALA A 241 -2.76 -20.72 6.20
C ALA A 241 -3.35 -21.57 5.08
N TYR A 242 -3.55 -20.97 3.89
CA TYR A 242 -3.92 -21.70 2.69
C TYR A 242 -2.90 -22.78 2.31
N MET A 243 -1.60 -22.45 2.31
CA MET A 243 -0.54 -23.41 1.99
C MET A 243 -0.49 -24.57 3.00
N VAL A 244 -0.60 -24.26 4.29
CA VAL A 244 -0.60 -25.27 5.37
C VAL A 244 -1.87 -26.13 5.30
N GLY A 245 -3.03 -25.52 5.10
CA GLY A 245 -4.31 -26.22 4.94
C GLY A 245 -4.30 -27.19 3.75
N ARG A 246 -3.66 -26.81 2.64
CA ARG A 246 -3.39 -27.71 1.51
C ARG A 246 -2.53 -28.90 1.93
N ASP A 247 -1.39 -28.62 2.55
CA ASP A 247 -0.39 -29.64 2.87
C ASP A 247 -0.89 -30.64 3.91
N LEU A 248 -1.79 -30.19 4.80
CA LEU A 248 -2.47 -31.02 5.79
C LEU A 248 -3.82 -31.56 5.33
N SER A 249 -4.28 -31.22 4.13
CA SER A 249 -5.59 -31.63 3.60
C SER A 249 -6.77 -31.24 4.51
N LEU A 250 -6.67 -30.11 5.20
CA LEU A 250 -7.70 -29.63 6.15
C LEU A 250 -8.88 -28.92 5.48
N GLY A 251 -8.79 -28.63 4.18
CA GLY A 251 -9.66 -27.66 3.57
C GLY A 251 -9.14 -26.24 3.80
N HIS A 252 -9.89 -25.24 3.36
CA HIS A 252 -9.55 -23.82 3.44
C HIS A 252 -10.86 -23.12 3.72
N TYR A 253 -10.88 -22.38 4.82
CA TYR A 253 -12.06 -21.71 5.33
C TYR A 253 -11.67 -20.25 5.45
N PRO A 254 -11.63 -19.51 4.31
CA PRO A 254 -11.32 -18.11 4.38
C PRO A 254 -12.37 -17.47 5.29
N GLU A 255 -11.92 -16.82 6.35
CA GLU A 255 -12.80 -15.99 7.16
C GLU A 255 -13.44 -14.93 6.25
N ARG A 256 -14.46 -14.22 6.72
CA ARG A 256 -15.06 -13.14 5.93
C ARG A 256 -14.10 -11.93 5.90
N HIS A 257 -12.96 -12.05 5.22
CA HIS A 257 -11.86 -11.08 5.09
C HIS A 257 -12.23 -9.80 4.33
N ALA A 258 -13.52 -9.52 4.14
CA ALA A 258 -14.00 -8.33 3.44
C ALA A 258 -13.42 -7.02 4.03
N GLY A 259 -13.05 -7.02 5.32
CA GLY A 259 -12.42 -5.89 6.01
C GLY A 259 -10.99 -5.56 5.56
N TYR A 260 -10.21 -6.53 5.06
CA TYR A 260 -8.79 -6.32 4.73
C TYR A 260 -8.51 -6.27 3.23
N VAL A 261 -9.41 -6.84 2.41
CA VAL A 261 -9.27 -6.87 0.95
C VAL A 261 -9.00 -5.48 0.38
N GLY A 262 -9.71 -4.45 0.84
CA GLY A 262 -9.49 -3.06 0.41
C GLY A 262 -8.07 -2.57 0.70
N SER A 263 -7.53 -2.89 1.88
CA SER A 263 -6.17 -2.50 2.30
C SER A 263 -5.09 -3.30 1.56
N TRP A 264 -5.29 -4.59 1.28
CA TRP A 264 -4.38 -5.40 0.46
C TRP A 264 -4.26 -4.82 -0.96
N LEU A 265 -5.41 -4.53 -1.57
CA LEU A 265 -5.48 -3.98 -2.93
C LEU A 265 -4.78 -2.63 -3.02
N LYS A 266 -4.95 -1.78 -2.00
CA LYS A 266 -4.25 -0.50 -1.92
C LYS A 266 -2.74 -0.70 -1.87
N ALA A 267 -2.23 -1.52 -0.94
CA ALA A 267 -0.80 -1.77 -0.78
C ALA A 267 -0.16 -2.36 -2.05
N ILE A 268 -0.83 -3.31 -2.72
CA ILE A 268 -0.34 -3.94 -3.96
C ILE A 268 -0.34 -2.94 -5.13
N LYS A 269 -1.36 -2.07 -5.23
CA LYS A 269 -1.43 -1.03 -6.26
C LYS A 269 -0.35 0.03 -6.09
N GLU A 270 -0.01 0.38 -4.84
CA GLU A 270 1.04 1.34 -4.52
C GLU A 270 2.45 0.76 -4.72
N ASP A 271 2.72 -0.46 -4.24
CA ASP A 271 3.94 -1.21 -4.54
C ASP A 271 3.62 -2.67 -4.88
N ARG A 272 3.70 -2.99 -6.18
CA ARG A 272 3.51 -4.36 -6.70
C ARG A 272 4.38 -5.41 -6.00
N ASN A 273 5.55 -5.01 -5.49
CA ASN A 273 6.47 -5.94 -4.82
C ASN A 273 5.97 -6.37 -3.43
N VAL A 274 4.96 -5.71 -2.86
CA VAL A 274 4.28 -6.16 -1.64
C VAL A 274 3.77 -7.59 -1.82
N LEU A 275 3.10 -7.88 -2.94
CA LEU A 275 2.59 -9.22 -3.25
C LEU A 275 3.73 -10.26 -3.33
N PHE A 276 4.86 -9.90 -3.94
CA PHE A 276 6.01 -10.79 -4.09
C PHE A 276 6.68 -11.09 -2.75
N ARG A 277 6.79 -10.07 -1.89
CA ARG A 277 7.31 -10.22 -0.52
C ARG A 277 6.35 -11.03 0.33
N ALA A 278 5.04 -10.75 0.28
CA ALA A 278 4.03 -11.51 1.00
C ALA A 278 4.04 -12.99 0.60
N ALA A 279 4.09 -13.31 -0.70
CA ALA A 279 4.18 -14.68 -1.18
C ALA A 279 5.45 -15.42 -0.69
N ARG A 280 6.60 -14.72 -0.66
CA ARG A 280 7.85 -15.27 -0.10
C ARG A 280 7.74 -15.49 1.41
N ASP A 281 7.23 -14.50 2.13
CA ASP A 281 7.13 -14.54 3.58
C ASP A 281 6.12 -15.61 4.01
N ALA A 282 5.01 -15.80 3.27
CA ALA A 282 4.05 -16.89 3.48
C ALA A 282 4.69 -18.29 3.34
N GLU A 283 5.60 -18.49 2.38
CA GLU A 283 6.35 -19.74 2.24
C GLU A 283 7.32 -19.98 3.42
N ILE A 284 7.93 -18.90 3.94
CA ILE A 284 8.76 -18.95 5.15
C ILE A 284 7.90 -19.30 6.37
N ILE A 285 6.72 -18.68 6.52
CA ILE A 285 5.77 -18.99 7.60
C ILE A 285 5.35 -20.46 7.52
N ARG A 286 4.93 -20.92 6.33
CA ARG A 286 4.58 -22.33 6.11
C ARG A 286 5.73 -23.26 6.45
N SER A 287 6.97 -22.94 6.07
CA SER A 287 8.16 -23.72 6.45
C SER A 287 8.37 -23.72 7.97
N TRP A 288 8.22 -22.57 8.63
CA TRP A 288 8.34 -22.49 10.09
C TRP A 288 7.25 -23.29 10.79
N VAL A 289 6.01 -23.24 10.31
CA VAL A 289 4.88 -24.01 10.88
C VAL A 289 5.11 -25.51 10.70
N MET A 290 5.39 -25.94 9.46
CA MET A 290 5.39 -27.36 9.05
C MET A 290 6.71 -28.10 9.26
N GLU A 291 7.85 -27.41 9.43
CA GLU A 291 9.18 -28.02 9.47
C GLU A 291 9.91 -27.63 10.79
N PRO A 292 9.57 -28.29 11.93
CA PRO A 292 10.13 -27.98 13.25
C PRO A 292 11.66 -27.94 13.28
N GLU A 293 12.31 -28.80 12.49
CA GLU A 293 13.76 -28.96 12.42
C GLU A 293 14.44 -27.72 11.83
N ARG A 294 13.70 -26.92 11.04
CA ARG A 294 14.20 -25.71 10.38
C ARG A 294 13.89 -24.43 11.15
N ARG A 295 13.05 -24.47 12.19
CA ARG A 295 12.64 -23.25 12.91
C ARG A 295 13.82 -22.48 13.46
N GLN A 296 14.73 -23.15 14.16
CA GLN A 296 15.92 -22.50 14.72
C GLN A 296 16.80 -21.87 13.63
N GLU A 297 16.90 -22.48 12.45
CA GLU A 297 17.62 -21.91 11.32
C GLU A 297 16.91 -20.66 10.78
N LEU A 298 15.59 -20.73 10.55
CA LEU A 298 14.79 -19.64 10.03
C LEU A 298 14.73 -18.44 11.00
N GLU A 299 14.54 -18.70 12.29
CA GLU A 299 14.57 -17.70 13.36
C GLU A 299 15.95 -17.05 13.45
N ARG A 300 17.01 -17.85 13.38
CA ARG A 300 18.38 -17.32 13.36
C ARG A 300 18.63 -16.46 12.12
N ILE A 301 18.18 -16.87 10.94
CA ILE A 301 18.31 -16.08 9.71
C ILE A 301 17.56 -14.75 9.86
N ALA A 302 16.33 -14.78 10.40
CA ALA A 302 15.52 -13.57 10.63
C ALA A 302 16.19 -12.63 11.65
N GLN A 303 16.67 -13.17 12.77
CA GLN A 303 17.37 -12.43 13.82
C GLN A 303 18.74 -11.92 13.33
N GLN A 304 19.49 -12.72 12.55
CA GLN A 304 20.74 -12.30 11.92
C GLN A 304 20.50 -11.21 10.88
N GLY A 305 19.44 -11.26 10.10
CA GLY A 305 19.04 -10.13 9.24
C GLY A 305 18.84 -8.83 10.04
N ARG A 306 18.42 -8.93 11.31
CA ARG A 306 18.27 -7.83 12.26
C ARG A 306 19.60 -7.40 12.92
N THR A 307 20.56 -8.32 13.08
CA THR A 307 21.84 -8.09 13.82
C THR A 307 23.06 -7.90 12.90
N GLN A 308 23.02 -8.34 11.63
CA GLN A 308 24.11 -8.25 10.63
C GLN A 308 24.25 -6.88 9.98
N SER A 309 23.38 -5.91 10.30
CA SER A 309 23.42 -4.55 9.77
C SER A 309 24.61 -3.68 10.24
N PRO A 310 25.46 -4.10 11.21
CA PRO A 310 26.73 -3.40 11.46
C PRO A 310 28.03 -4.25 11.42
N GLN A 311 28.02 -5.55 11.74
CA GLN A 311 29.27 -6.28 12.06
C GLN A 311 29.90 -7.09 10.91
N GLN A 312 29.15 -7.50 9.87
CA GLN A 312 29.73 -8.21 8.72
C GLN A 312 30.26 -7.30 7.61
N GLU A 313 29.89 -6.01 7.59
CA GLU A 313 30.48 -5.02 6.66
C GLU A 313 31.94 -4.70 7.01
N GLN A 314 32.33 -4.72 8.29
CA GLN A 314 33.71 -4.47 8.71
C GLN A 314 34.68 -5.64 8.41
N ALA A 315 34.21 -6.89 8.40
CA ALA A 315 35.08 -8.05 8.19
C ALA A 315 35.37 -8.34 6.70
N MET A 316 34.53 -7.85 5.78
CA MET A 316 34.75 -7.98 4.32
C MET A 316 35.61 -6.86 3.72
N GLN A 317 35.91 -5.80 4.47
CA GLN A 317 36.75 -4.67 4.03
C GLN A 317 38.27 -4.93 4.15
N THR A 318 38.70 -6.06 4.73
CA THR A 318 40.14 -6.33 5.01
C THR A 318 40.77 -7.42 4.14
N ALA A 319 40.11 -7.87 3.07
CA ALA A 319 40.69 -8.85 2.13
C ALA A 319 40.37 -8.51 0.67
N GLU A 320 41.06 -7.52 0.11
CA GLU A 320 41.18 -7.33 -1.35
C GLU A 320 42.44 -8.05 -1.87
N PRO A 321 42.37 -8.71 -3.04
CA PRO A 321 43.50 -8.79 -3.96
C PRO A 321 43.31 -7.81 -5.14
N GLU A 322 44.43 -7.18 -5.48
CA GLU A 322 44.74 -6.08 -6.40
C GLU A 322 43.96 -5.99 -7.75
N SER A 323 43.63 -4.75 -8.13
CA SER A 323 42.81 -4.38 -9.30
C SER A 323 43.57 -4.36 -10.65
N LYS A 324 42.87 -4.74 -11.73
CA LYS A 324 43.25 -4.47 -13.13
C LYS A 324 42.75 -3.07 -13.56
N THR A 325 43.63 -2.20 -14.02
CA THR A 325 43.36 -0.77 -14.30
C THR A 325 42.74 -0.58 -15.68
N ARG A 326 41.68 0.24 -15.82
CA ARG A 326 41.08 0.61 -17.13
C ARG A 326 41.22 2.12 -17.33
N HIS A 327 41.61 2.56 -18.53
CA HIS A 327 41.77 3.99 -18.84
C HIS A 327 40.59 4.52 -19.66
N PHE A 328 39.79 5.45 -19.12
CA PHE A 328 38.61 5.96 -19.84
C PHE A 328 38.96 7.04 -20.89
N LEU A 329 38.21 7.05 -21.99
CA LEU A 329 38.43 7.87 -23.18
C LEU A 329 37.23 8.77 -23.46
N THR A 330 37.49 9.97 -23.98
CA THR A 330 36.47 10.92 -24.44
C THR A 330 36.38 10.87 -25.96
N VAL A 331 35.43 10.10 -26.49
CA VAL A 331 35.25 9.89 -27.94
C VAL A 331 33.97 10.59 -28.41
N PRO A 332 34.05 11.62 -29.27
CA PRO A 332 32.89 12.21 -29.93
C PRO A 332 32.08 11.15 -30.69
N PHE A 333 30.75 11.29 -30.72
CA PHE A 333 29.87 10.26 -31.32
C PHE A 333 30.18 9.97 -32.80
N GLU A 334 30.63 10.97 -33.54
CA GLU A 334 31.01 10.89 -34.96
C GLU A 334 32.31 10.08 -35.17
N GLU A 335 33.15 9.98 -34.14
CA GLU A 335 34.46 9.32 -34.18
C GLU A 335 34.46 7.91 -33.56
N LYS A 336 33.29 7.41 -33.14
CA LYS A 336 33.13 6.14 -32.41
C LYS A 336 33.68 4.92 -33.16
N GLU A 337 33.51 4.86 -34.49
CA GLU A 337 33.99 3.73 -35.28
C GLU A 337 35.51 3.78 -35.44
N ALA A 338 36.10 4.97 -35.48
CA ALA A 338 37.55 5.14 -35.51
C ALA A 338 38.18 4.81 -34.16
N ALA A 339 37.56 5.18 -33.03
CA ALA A 339 38.03 4.81 -31.69
C ALA A 339 37.96 3.30 -31.44
N LYS A 340 36.89 2.67 -31.90
CA LYS A 340 36.74 1.22 -31.84
C LYS A 340 37.77 0.48 -32.71
N ALA A 341 38.08 1.01 -33.89
CA ALA A 341 39.14 0.47 -34.76
C ALA A 341 40.54 0.60 -34.15
N ALA A 342 40.79 1.67 -33.37
CA ALA A 342 42.01 1.87 -32.60
C ALA A 342 42.07 1.09 -31.27
N GLY A 343 41.09 0.23 -30.98
CA GLY A 343 41.10 -0.68 -29.83
C GLY A 343 40.30 -0.24 -28.60
N ALA A 344 39.60 0.91 -28.66
CA ALA A 344 38.73 1.36 -27.57
C ALA A 344 37.47 0.47 -27.42
N LYS A 345 37.02 0.29 -26.18
CA LYS A 345 35.81 -0.46 -25.82
C LYS A 345 34.79 0.44 -25.12
N TRP A 346 33.52 0.12 -25.23
CA TRP A 346 32.44 0.86 -24.58
C TRP A 346 32.02 0.16 -23.28
N ASP A 347 32.12 0.86 -22.15
CA ASP A 347 31.59 0.40 -20.86
C ASP A 347 30.12 0.82 -20.74
N LYS A 348 29.21 -0.15 -20.77
CA LYS A 348 27.76 0.10 -20.70
C LYS A 348 27.28 0.59 -19.33
N ARG A 349 28.05 0.34 -18.25
CA ARG A 349 27.72 0.76 -16.88
C ARG A 349 28.21 2.20 -16.64
N ALA A 350 29.42 2.52 -17.08
CA ALA A 350 29.96 3.87 -17.01
C ALA A 350 29.48 4.80 -18.15
N LYS A 351 28.83 4.23 -19.19
CA LYS A 351 28.44 4.92 -20.43
C LYS A 351 29.60 5.74 -21.02
N SER A 352 30.78 5.14 -21.07
CA SER A 352 32.00 5.81 -21.54
C SER A 352 32.86 4.85 -22.36
N TRP A 353 33.64 5.40 -23.29
CA TRP A 353 34.70 4.66 -23.97
C TRP A 353 35.88 4.45 -23.01
N TYR A 354 36.62 3.36 -23.16
CA TYR A 354 37.83 3.07 -22.39
C TYR A 354 38.83 2.25 -23.20
N ALA A 355 40.11 2.43 -22.92
CA ALA A 355 41.21 1.59 -23.38
C ALA A 355 41.36 0.40 -22.41
N PRO A 356 41.21 -0.85 -22.89
CA PRO A 356 41.45 -2.05 -22.08
C PRO A 356 42.95 -2.24 -21.77
N ASP A 357 43.28 -3.00 -20.73
CA ASP A 357 44.66 -3.36 -20.40
C ASP A 357 45.40 -3.97 -21.61
N GLY A 358 46.57 -3.41 -21.93
CA GLY A 358 47.39 -3.80 -23.09
C GLY A 358 47.01 -3.14 -24.42
N ALA A 359 46.07 -2.20 -24.44
CA ALA A 359 45.78 -1.40 -25.63
C ALA A 359 46.93 -0.42 -25.94
N ASP A 360 47.17 -0.18 -27.23
CA ASP A 360 48.15 0.80 -27.70
C ASP A 360 47.63 2.22 -27.44
N LEU A 361 48.09 2.82 -26.34
CA LEU A 361 47.65 4.13 -25.89
C LEU A 361 48.10 5.25 -26.83
N ASP A 362 49.13 5.04 -27.66
CA ASP A 362 49.58 6.05 -28.62
C ASP A 362 48.56 6.22 -29.76
N GLN A 363 47.89 5.13 -30.17
CA GLN A 363 46.79 5.19 -31.16
C GLN A 363 45.51 5.80 -30.60
N LEU A 364 45.35 5.78 -29.27
CA LEU A 364 44.18 6.30 -28.56
C LEU A 364 44.42 7.69 -27.96
N ALA A 365 45.65 8.21 -28.01
CA ALA A 365 46.09 9.44 -27.36
C ALA A 365 45.20 10.65 -27.65
N ARG A 366 44.64 10.73 -28.86
CA ARG A 366 43.72 11.81 -29.26
C ARG A 366 42.40 11.85 -28.47
N TRP A 367 42.03 10.77 -27.81
CA TRP A 367 40.82 10.66 -26.97
C TRP A 367 41.15 10.42 -25.48
N VAL A 368 42.43 10.44 -25.11
CA VAL A 368 42.87 10.33 -23.71
C VAL A 368 42.81 11.72 -23.07
N THR A 369 41.92 11.90 -22.10
CA THR A 369 41.87 13.13 -21.27
C THR A 369 42.69 12.96 -19.99
N PRO A 370 43.35 14.02 -19.46
CA PRO A 370 44.14 13.93 -18.24
C PRO A 370 43.30 13.57 -17.00
N SER A 371 43.47 12.33 -16.53
CA SER A 371 43.31 11.80 -15.14
C SER A 371 42.06 12.20 -14.32
N ASP A 372 41.10 11.26 -14.27
CA ASP A 372 40.28 10.68 -13.17
C ASP A 372 40.21 11.23 -11.72
N LYS A 373 40.69 12.45 -11.39
CA LYS A 373 40.50 13.04 -10.06
C LYS A 373 39.25 13.94 -9.92
N ALA A 374 38.66 14.40 -11.02
CA ALA A 374 37.56 15.38 -10.97
C ALA A 374 36.15 14.79 -10.97
N ARG A 375 35.99 13.46 -11.13
CA ARG A 375 34.66 12.82 -11.23
C ARG A 375 34.07 12.32 -9.91
N ASN A 376 34.84 12.36 -8.82
CA ASN A 376 34.43 11.85 -7.50
C ASN A 376 34.02 12.94 -6.49
N GLU A 377 33.79 14.20 -6.90
CA GLU A 377 33.59 15.33 -5.97
C GLU A 377 32.36 16.23 -6.22
N VAL A 378 31.31 15.77 -6.92
CA VAL A 378 30.07 16.58 -6.98
C VAL A 378 29.16 16.18 -5.81
N ASP A 379 29.12 17.03 -4.79
CA ASP A 379 28.20 16.92 -3.65
C ASP A 379 26.74 17.02 -4.17
N PRO A 380 25.92 15.95 -4.01
CA PRO A 380 24.52 15.96 -4.45
C PRO A 380 23.70 17.09 -3.85
N VAL A 381 24.04 17.56 -2.65
CA VAL A 381 23.35 18.70 -2.01
C VAL A 381 23.67 19.99 -2.74
N ALA A 382 24.93 20.21 -3.13
CA ALA A 382 25.35 21.37 -3.91
C ALA A 382 24.73 21.36 -5.31
N GLU A 383 24.70 20.21 -5.98
CA GLU A 383 24.07 20.06 -7.29
C GLU A 383 22.56 20.29 -7.23
N PHE A 384 21.89 19.75 -6.21
CA PHE A 384 20.46 20.01 -6.01
C PHE A 384 20.20 21.49 -5.72
N THR A 385 21.08 22.17 -4.98
CA THR A 385 20.98 23.62 -4.72
C THR A 385 20.95 24.40 -6.03
N ILE A 386 21.84 24.09 -6.97
CA ILE A 386 21.89 24.73 -8.29
C ILE A 386 20.60 24.47 -9.06
N PHE A 387 20.12 23.22 -9.07
CA PHE A 387 18.84 22.88 -9.70
C PHE A 387 17.65 23.66 -9.13
N LEU A 388 17.61 23.86 -7.81
CA LEU A 388 16.55 24.64 -7.18
C LEU A 388 16.62 26.13 -7.57
N GLN A 389 17.83 26.69 -7.65
CA GLN A 389 18.05 28.07 -8.07
C GLN A 389 17.67 28.28 -9.55
N ASP A 390 18.03 27.35 -10.43
CA ASP A 390 17.64 27.37 -11.85
C ASP A 390 16.12 27.25 -12.04
N ALA A 391 15.44 26.52 -11.14
CA ALA A 391 13.98 26.47 -11.07
C ALA A 391 13.34 27.77 -10.51
N GLY A 392 14.14 28.77 -10.16
CA GLY A 392 13.71 30.07 -9.64
C GLY A 392 13.37 30.09 -8.15
N LEU A 393 13.79 29.07 -7.37
CA LEU A 393 13.60 29.03 -5.92
C LEU A 393 14.77 29.74 -5.21
N GLN A 394 14.45 30.56 -4.21
CA GLN A 394 15.44 31.23 -3.35
C GLN A 394 15.70 30.36 -2.12
N ILE A 395 16.86 29.71 -2.09
CA ILE A 395 17.29 28.83 -1.01
C ILE A 395 18.34 29.54 -0.15
N ASP A 396 18.04 29.72 1.14
CA ASP A 396 18.99 30.22 2.13
C ASP A 396 19.78 29.04 2.72
N GLY A 397 21.03 28.87 2.28
CA GLY A 397 21.91 27.79 2.74
C GLY A 397 21.72 26.47 1.97
N ALA A 398 22.09 25.35 2.60
CA ALA A 398 21.98 24.02 1.99
C ALA A 398 20.53 23.49 2.04
N PRO A 399 19.99 22.96 0.92
CA PRO A 399 18.64 22.42 0.87
C PRO A 399 18.49 21.15 1.70
N GLN A 400 17.34 20.99 2.34
CA GLN A 400 17.03 19.81 3.15
C GLN A 400 16.64 18.63 2.24
N MET A 401 17.42 17.55 2.33
CA MET A 401 17.25 16.34 1.53
C MET A 401 16.63 15.18 2.33
N ASP A 402 15.54 15.48 3.03
CA ASP A 402 14.85 14.59 3.97
C ASP A 402 13.61 13.90 3.38
N GLY A 403 13.33 14.13 2.10
CA GLY A 403 12.16 13.62 1.38
C GLY A 403 10.90 14.47 1.55
N ASP A 404 10.93 15.50 2.40
CA ASP A 404 9.78 16.33 2.74
C ASP A 404 9.68 17.59 1.88
N TRP A 405 8.45 18.12 1.77
CA TRP A 405 8.21 19.37 1.04
C TRP A 405 8.58 20.59 1.88
N HIS A 406 9.59 21.32 1.43
CA HIS A 406 10.06 22.58 2.01
C HIS A 406 9.53 23.78 1.23
N ARG A 407 8.95 24.76 1.93
CA ARG A 407 8.43 26.01 1.33
C ARG A 407 9.50 27.11 1.35
N VAL A 408 9.72 27.71 0.18
CA VAL A 408 10.72 28.76 -0.03
C VAL A 408 10.15 29.91 -0.85
N SER A 409 10.82 31.05 -0.79
CA SER A 409 10.49 32.21 -1.62
C SER A 409 10.94 31.96 -3.06
N VAL A 410 10.32 32.64 -4.01
CA VAL A 410 10.79 32.72 -5.41
C VAL A 410 11.01 34.18 -5.78
N GLU A 411 11.72 34.43 -6.88
CA GLU A 411 11.96 35.80 -7.35
C GLU A 411 10.63 36.59 -7.52
N GLY A 412 10.62 37.83 -7.04
CA GLY A 412 9.44 38.70 -7.02
C GLY A 412 8.39 38.38 -5.93
N ASP A 413 8.68 37.52 -4.96
CA ASP A 413 7.86 37.37 -3.74
C ASP A 413 7.93 38.63 -2.85
N LYS A 414 6.80 38.99 -2.23
CA LYS A 414 6.78 39.99 -1.16
C LYS A 414 7.49 39.44 0.09
N PRO A 415 8.02 40.30 0.98
CA PRO A 415 8.63 39.84 2.23
C PRO A 415 7.69 38.89 3.01
N GLY A 416 8.16 37.67 3.29
CA GLY A 416 7.40 36.63 3.98
C GLY A 416 6.53 35.71 3.11
N GLN A 417 6.37 36.00 1.82
CA GLN A 417 5.67 35.13 0.87
C GLN A 417 6.58 33.99 0.41
N LYS A 418 6.04 32.75 0.36
CA LYS A 418 6.78 31.55 -0.03
C LYS A 418 6.09 30.83 -1.20
N SER A 419 6.32 31.30 -2.43
CA SER A 419 5.66 30.79 -3.63
C SER A 419 6.43 29.67 -4.35
N GLY A 420 7.41 29.04 -3.69
CA GLY A 420 8.13 27.87 -4.18
C GLY A 420 8.07 26.69 -3.20
N SER A 421 8.27 25.48 -3.72
CA SER A 421 8.47 24.30 -2.87
C SER A 421 9.40 23.27 -3.49
N TYR A 422 10.18 22.58 -2.66
CA TYR A 422 11.04 21.49 -3.10
C TYR A 422 11.02 20.31 -2.13
N ARG A 423 11.48 19.15 -2.58
CA ARG A 423 11.85 18.03 -1.72
C ARG A 423 13.02 17.27 -2.33
N GLY A 424 13.98 16.89 -1.51
CA GLY A 424 15.17 16.17 -1.94
C GLY A 424 15.32 14.84 -1.21
N PHE A 425 15.89 13.86 -1.88
CA PHE A 425 16.09 12.49 -1.41
C PHE A 425 17.56 12.15 -1.52
N LEU A 426 18.16 11.67 -0.42
CA LEU A 426 19.50 11.07 -0.42
C LEU A 426 19.46 9.54 -0.44
N ASP A 427 18.29 8.91 -0.35
CA ASP A 427 18.18 7.47 -0.39
C ASP A 427 18.26 6.94 -1.84
N GLY A 428 19.10 5.93 -2.05
CA GLY A 428 19.32 5.35 -3.38
C GLY A 428 20.18 6.26 -4.27
N ALA A 429 19.67 6.62 -5.45
CA ALA A 429 20.29 7.64 -6.30
C ALA A 429 19.73 8.99 -5.87
N PRO A 430 20.56 9.93 -5.35
CA PRO A 430 20.07 11.22 -4.90
C PRO A 430 19.22 11.88 -5.98
N ASN A 431 18.03 12.30 -5.60
CA ASN A 431 17.03 12.85 -6.52
C ASN A 431 16.16 13.86 -5.80
N GLY A 432 15.37 14.62 -6.54
CA GLY A 432 14.57 15.68 -5.95
C GLY A 432 13.55 16.26 -6.89
N GLN A 433 12.67 17.07 -6.33
CA GLN A 433 11.58 17.73 -7.03
C GLN A 433 11.49 19.19 -6.63
N ALA A 434 11.15 20.05 -7.58
CA ALA A 434 10.91 21.47 -7.36
C ALA A 434 9.61 21.93 -8.02
N MET A 435 8.98 22.94 -7.44
CA MET A 435 7.79 23.63 -7.98
C MET A 435 7.90 25.12 -7.72
N ASN A 436 7.71 25.91 -8.78
CA ASN A 436 7.51 27.35 -8.72
C ASN A 436 6.05 27.67 -9.07
N PHE A 437 5.27 28.09 -8.07
CA PHE A 437 3.81 28.27 -8.25
C PHE A 437 3.46 29.54 -9.02
N LYS A 438 4.43 30.42 -9.31
CA LYS A 438 4.20 31.63 -10.12
C LYS A 438 4.37 31.40 -11.62
N THR A 439 5.22 30.46 -12.02
CA THR A 439 5.46 30.16 -13.45
C THR A 439 4.44 29.18 -14.04
N GLY A 440 3.63 28.54 -13.19
CA GLY A 440 2.55 27.63 -13.61
C GLY A 440 3.04 26.28 -14.16
N GLU A 441 4.33 25.98 -14.03
CA GLU A 441 4.93 24.75 -14.57
C GLU A 441 4.65 23.51 -13.70
N LYS A 442 4.62 22.33 -14.34
CA LYS A 442 4.55 21.03 -13.66
C LYS A 442 5.83 20.81 -12.84
N SER A 443 5.75 20.01 -11.77
CA SER A 443 6.90 19.66 -10.93
C SER A 443 8.13 19.23 -11.75
N LEU A 444 9.22 20.00 -11.61
CA LEU A 444 10.52 19.70 -12.17
C LEU A 444 11.18 18.59 -11.35
N LYS A 445 11.93 17.71 -12.01
CA LYS A 445 12.59 16.56 -11.37
C LYS A 445 14.10 16.64 -11.61
N TRP A 446 14.86 16.31 -10.57
CA TRP A 446 16.31 16.26 -10.59
C TRP A 446 16.80 14.90 -10.10
N VAL A 447 17.93 14.45 -10.64
CA VAL A 447 18.68 13.26 -10.22
C VAL A 447 20.15 13.63 -10.30
N ALA A 448 20.93 13.34 -9.26
CA ALA A 448 22.33 13.73 -9.19
C ALA A 448 23.17 13.17 -10.34
N THR A 449 24.01 14.03 -10.90
CA THR A 449 24.98 13.68 -11.92
C THR A 449 26.28 13.24 -11.27
N GLY A 450 26.51 11.94 -11.19
CA GLY A 450 27.84 11.39 -10.87
C GLY A 450 28.08 10.94 -9.44
N ASN A 451 27.06 10.55 -8.68
CA ASN A 451 27.26 9.85 -7.40
C ASN A 451 26.25 8.71 -7.21
N THR A 452 26.74 7.47 -7.18
CA THR A 452 26.07 6.42 -6.41
C THR A 452 26.65 6.50 -5.02
N LEU A 453 25.90 7.06 -4.07
CA LEU A 453 26.23 6.96 -2.65
C LEU A 453 26.61 5.50 -2.33
N SER A 454 27.60 5.30 -1.47
CA SER A 454 27.95 3.96 -1.04
C SER A 454 26.72 3.28 -0.44
N LYS A 455 26.66 1.95 -0.48
CA LYS A 455 25.55 1.20 0.10
C LYS A 455 25.33 1.57 1.59
N GLU A 456 26.41 1.84 2.32
CA GLU A 456 26.39 2.30 3.71
C GLU A 456 25.78 3.70 3.89
N GLU A 457 26.03 4.63 2.96
CA GLU A 457 25.40 5.96 2.97
C GLU A 457 23.93 5.91 2.60
N ILE A 458 23.57 5.06 1.63
CA ILE A 458 22.17 4.83 1.22
C ILE A 458 21.38 4.18 2.37
N ASP A 459 21.92 3.16 3.01
CA ASP A 459 21.22 2.45 4.09
C ASP A 459 21.20 3.27 5.39
N ARG A 460 22.20 4.14 5.64
CA ARG A 460 22.11 5.17 6.71
C ARG A 460 21.06 6.23 6.39
N ALA A 461 20.99 6.73 5.15
CA ALA A 461 19.97 7.68 4.74
C ALA A 461 18.56 7.09 4.85
N ARG A 462 18.35 5.85 4.41
CA ARG A 462 17.08 5.13 4.54
C ARG A 462 16.66 4.93 5.98
N ARG A 463 17.55 4.45 6.84
CA ARG A 463 17.28 4.29 8.28
C ARG A 463 16.94 5.63 8.94
N ALA A 464 17.70 6.67 8.65
CA ALA A 464 17.46 8.01 9.19
C ALA A 464 16.16 8.66 8.68
N VAL A 465 15.68 8.28 7.48
CA VAL A 465 14.37 8.72 6.95
C VAL A 465 13.24 7.95 7.64
N GLU A 466 13.38 6.63 7.81
CA GLU A 466 12.39 5.79 8.46
C GLU A 466 12.24 6.12 9.96
N GLU A 467 13.35 6.25 10.68
CA GLU A 467 13.36 6.65 12.09
C GLU A 467 12.71 8.02 12.27
N ARG A 468 13.04 8.99 11.41
CA ARG A 468 12.37 10.31 11.42
C ARG A 468 10.89 10.24 11.06
N ARG A 469 10.48 9.32 10.18
CA ARG A 469 9.06 9.12 9.87
C ARG A 469 8.30 8.60 11.09
N VAL A 470 8.81 7.56 11.74
CA VAL A 470 8.22 6.97 12.95
C VAL A 470 8.20 7.99 14.09
N GLU A 471 9.29 8.72 14.32
CA GLU A 471 9.37 9.76 15.34
C GLU A 471 8.34 10.87 15.08
N ARG A 472 8.19 11.32 13.83
CA ARG A 472 7.17 12.32 13.47
C ARG A 472 5.75 11.81 13.60
N GLU A 473 5.48 10.56 13.26
CA GLU A 473 4.14 9.98 13.45
C GLU A 473 3.79 9.92 14.94
N ARG A 474 4.76 9.53 15.78
CA ARG A 474 4.63 9.55 17.23
C ARG A 474 4.43 10.97 17.76
N GLU A 475 5.27 11.93 17.37
CA GLU A 475 5.15 13.34 17.75
C GLU A 475 3.81 13.93 17.29
N LEU A 476 3.34 13.58 16.09
CA LEU A 476 2.05 14.01 15.58
C LEU A 476 0.92 13.43 16.43
N GLN A 477 0.98 12.14 16.78
CA GLN A 477 -0.01 11.48 17.61
C GLN A 477 -0.03 12.07 19.03
N GLU A 478 1.13 12.24 19.65
CA GLU A 478 1.27 12.88 20.97
C GLU A 478 0.74 14.32 20.96
N ARG A 479 1.07 15.09 19.91
CA ARG A 479 0.54 16.46 19.73
C ARG A 479 -0.97 16.47 19.52
N GLN A 480 -1.52 15.51 18.78
CA GLN A 480 -2.95 15.39 18.55
C GLN A 480 -3.70 14.97 19.82
N GLU A 481 -3.16 14.06 20.63
CA GLU A 481 -3.74 13.66 21.91
C GLU A 481 -3.69 14.80 22.94
N LEU A 482 -2.58 15.55 22.97
CA LEU A 482 -2.48 16.74 23.80
C LEU A 482 -3.53 17.78 23.36
N ALA A 483 -3.65 18.04 22.05
CA ALA A 483 -4.67 18.93 21.52
C ALA A 483 -6.11 18.44 21.78
N ALA A 484 -6.36 17.13 21.75
CA ALA A 484 -7.65 16.53 22.10
C ALA A 484 -7.97 16.76 23.59
N THR A 485 -7.00 16.56 24.47
CA THR A 485 -7.14 16.85 25.91
C THR A 485 -7.46 18.33 26.14
N TRP A 486 -6.72 19.24 25.50
CA TRP A 486 -6.98 20.68 25.56
C TRP A 486 -8.34 21.08 24.96
N SER A 487 -8.79 20.37 23.93
CA SER A 487 -10.11 20.57 23.33
C SER A 487 -11.21 20.19 24.32
N ASP A 488 -11.13 18.99 24.91
CA ASP A 488 -12.10 18.53 25.90
C ASP A 488 -12.19 19.47 27.13
N VAL A 489 -11.05 19.92 27.65
CA VAL A 489 -11.02 20.91 28.75
C VAL A 489 -11.74 22.19 28.37
N GLN A 490 -11.38 22.79 27.22
CA GLN A 490 -12.01 24.04 26.77
C GLN A 490 -13.51 23.86 26.50
N TRP A 491 -13.89 22.73 25.90
CA TRP A 491 -15.28 22.41 25.62
C TRP A 491 -16.10 22.33 26.91
N ARG A 492 -15.58 21.63 27.94
CA ARG A 492 -16.23 21.54 29.26
C ARG A 492 -16.33 22.90 29.93
N THR A 493 -15.26 23.70 29.93
CA THR A 493 -15.29 25.06 30.49
C THR A 493 -16.31 25.96 29.79
N ALA A 494 -16.39 25.92 28.45
CA ALA A 494 -17.39 26.68 27.71
C ALA A 494 -18.82 26.17 28.00
N SER A 495 -18.99 24.85 28.22
CA SER A 495 -20.30 24.26 28.47
C SER A 495 -20.94 24.75 29.78
N GLU A 496 -20.15 25.12 30.78
CA GLU A 496 -20.62 25.74 32.03
C GLU A 496 -21.31 27.09 31.80
N ARG A 497 -21.00 27.76 30.68
CA ARG A 497 -21.60 29.06 30.30
C ARG A 497 -22.89 28.89 29.50
N GLY A 498 -23.20 27.66 29.06
CA GLY A 498 -24.38 27.34 28.27
C GLY A 498 -24.24 27.62 26.78
N ALA A 499 -25.37 27.62 26.08
CA ALA A 499 -25.43 27.88 24.64
C ALA A 499 -25.08 29.34 24.32
N PRO A 500 -24.48 29.63 23.15
CA PRO A 500 -24.20 30.99 22.69
C PRO A 500 -25.46 31.85 22.63
N SER A 501 -25.27 33.17 22.76
CA SER A 501 -26.38 34.10 22.54
C SER A 501 -26.92 33.96 21.11
N PRO A 502 -28.26 33.90 20.91
CA PRO A 502 -28.85 34.00 19.57
C PRO A 502 -28.49 35.31 18.84
N GLU A 503 -28.07 36.33 19.59
CA GLU A 503 -27.62 37.63 19.07
C GLU A 503 -26.12 37.66 18.73
N HIS A 504 -25.42 36.52 18.79
CA HIS A 504 -24.01 36.46 18.44
C HIS A 504 -23.78 36.98 17.00
N PRO A 505 -22.87 37.95 16.77
CA PRO A 505 -22.76 38.66 15.49
C PRO A 505 -22.61 37.75 14.26
N TYR A 506 -21.79 36.69 14.36
CA TYR A 506 -21.64 35.71 13.27
C TYR A 506 -22.95 34.97 12.94
N LEU A 507 -23.72 34.56 13.95
CA LEU A 507 -24.99 33.82 13.76
C LEU A 507 -26.04 34.72 13.10
N LEU A 508 -26.14 35.98 13.53
CA LEU A 508 -27.00 36.98 12.90
C LEU A 508 -26.58 37.27 11.45
N ALA A 509 -25.28 37.48 11.21
CA ALA A 509 -24.74 37.75 9.88
C ALA A 509 -25.02 36.59 8.91
N LYS A 510 -24.90 35.33 9.39
CA LYS A 510 -25.18 34.13 8.60
C LYS A 510 -26.66 33.71 8.61
N GLY A 511 -27.49 34.27 9.48
CA GLY A 511 -28.92 33.97 9.57
C GLY A 511 -29.23 32.53 9.99
N VAL A 512 -28.40 31.96 10.88
CA VAL A 512 -28.48 30.58 11.36
C VAL A 512 -28.38 30.52 12.88
N ALA A 513 -28.96 29.51 13.51
CA ALA A 513 -28.86 29.25 14.94
C ALA A 513 -27.55 28.52 15.31
N ALA A 514 -27.34 28.34 16.62
CA ALA A 514 -26.10 27.80 17.18
C ALA A 514 -26.00 26.26 17.19
N HIS A 515 -27.05 25.48 16.98
CA HIS A 515 -27.01 24.01 16.78
C HIS A 515 -25.87 23.23 17.47
N GLY A 516 -25.80 23.31 18.80
CA GLY A 516 -24.82 22.57 19.60
C GLY A 516 -23.41 23.18 19.66
N LEU A 517 -23.23 24.41 19.16
CA LEU A 517 -22.04 25.22 19.41
C LEU A 517 -22.03 25.74 20.86
N LEU A 518 -20.85 26.11 21.34
CA LEU A 518 -20.63 26.79 22.62
C LEU A 518 -19.92 28.13 22.38
N GLU A 519 -19.92 29.01 23.39
CA GLU A 519 -19.23 30.30 23.32
C GLU A 519 -18.15 30.38 24.40
N ASP A 520 -16.91 30.70 24.00
CA ASP A 520 -15.79 30.78 24.94
C ASP A 520 -15.77 32.10 25.72
N ALA A 521 -14.85 32.18 26.70
CA ALA A 521 -14.65 33.36 27.55
C ALA A 521 -14.42 34.68 26.78
N THR A 522 -13.95 34.58 25.53
CA THR A 522 -13.60 35.70 24.67
C THR A 522 -14.69 36.07 23.67
N GLY A 523 -15.83 35.38 23.71
CA GLY A 523 -16.95 35.60 22.78
C GLY A 523 -16.76 34.94 21.42
N GLN A 524 -15.92 33.91 21.31
CA GLN A 524 -15.79 33.13 20.08
C GLN A 524 -16.69 31.90 20.13
N LEU A 525 -17.37 31.60 19.03
CA LEU A 525 -18.11 30.34 18.90
C LEU A 525 -17.15 29.18 18.74
N MET A 526 -17.47 28.05 19.37
CA MET A 526 -16.71 26.81 19.35
C MET A 526 -17.52 25.72 18.67
N VAL A 527 -16.99 25.17 17.58
CA VAL A 527 -17.50 23.99 16.88
C VAL A 527 -16.61 22.78 17.21
N PRO A 528 -17.14 21.72 17.82
CA PRO A 528 -16.32 20.56 18.20
C PRO A 528 -16.07 19.67 16.98
N LEU A 529 -14.85 19.17 16.83
CA LEU A 529 -14.50 18.13 15.85
C LEU A 529 -14.43 16.79 16.59
N ARG A 530 -15.43 15.94 16.34
CA ARG A 530 -15.58 14.66 17.04
C ARG A 530 -15.41 13.47 16.11
N ASP A 531 -14.98 12.35 16.69
CA ASP A 531 -15.02 11.05 16.02
C ASP A 531 -16.37 10.34 16.21
N ALA A 532 -16.51 9.14 15.65
CA ALA A 532 -17.73 8.33 15.76
C ALA A 532 -18.05 7.89 17.20
N ALA A 533 -17.05 7.84 18.08
CA ALA A 533 -17.24 7.56 19.51
C ALA A 533 -17.64 8.81 20.31
N GLY A 534 -17.67 9.99 19.68
CA GLY A 534 -18.00 11.27 20.32
C GLY A 534 -16.83 11.95 21.02
N LYS A 535 -15.60 11.42 20.93
CA LYS A 535 -14.40 12.06 21.52
C LYS A 535 -14.10 13.34 20.75
N THR A 536 -13.89 14.45 21.48
CA THR A 536 -13.50 15.72 20.88
C THR A 536 -11.99 15.76 20.69
N TRP A 537 -11.55 15.83 19.44
CA TRP A 537 -10.13 15.82 19.07
C TRP A 537 -9.58 17.19 18.71
N ASN A 538 -10.47 18.12 18.33
CA ASN A 538 -10.12 19.49 17.94
C ASN A 538 -11.35 20.39 18.07
N ILE A 539 -11.15 21.70 17.98
CA ILE A 539 -12.19 22.72 18.00
C ILE A 539 -11.90 23.74 16.90
N GLN A 540 -12.93 24.09 16.12
CA GLN A 540 -12.92 25.27 15.28
C GLN A 540 -13.52 26.43 16.07
N ARG A 541 -12.77 27.51 16.21
CA ARG A 541 -13.28 28.78 16.73
C ARG A 541 -13.71 29.69 15.59
N ILE A 542 -14.81 30.40 15.79
CA ILE A 542 -15.35 31.39 14.88
C ILE A 542 -15.47 32.71 15.64
N SER A 543 -14.76 33.75 15.19
CA SER A 543 -14.86 35.08 15.81
C SER A 543 -16.22 35.73 15.52
N PRO A 544 -16.61 36.79 16.27
CA PRO A 544 -17.78 37.59 15.94
C PRO A 544 -17.79 38.12 14.49
N GLU A 545 -16.62 38.44 13.94
CA GLU A 545 -16.42 38.90 12.55
C GLU A 545 -16.43 37.75 11.53
N GLY A 546 -16.42 36.49 11.99
CA GLY A 546 -16.48 35.29 11.16
C GLY A 546 -15.13 34.69 10.77
N GLU A 547 -14.02 35.12 11.39
CA GLU A 547 -12.73 34.45 11.20
C GLU A 547 -12.75 33.06 11.82
N LYS A 548 -12.40 32.03 11.03
CA LYS A 548 -12.42 30.63 11.46
C LYS A 548 -11.00 30.11 11.68
N ARG A 549 -10.71 29.54 12.85
CA ARG A 549 -9.40 28.96 13.17
C ARG A 549 -9.56 27.66 13.94
N PHE A 550 -8.76 26.65 13.62
CA PHE A 550 -8.70 25.39 14.38
C PHE A 550 -7.69 25.49 15.52
N LEU A 551 -7.86 24.67 16.56
CA LEU A 551 -6.82 24.50 17.57
C LEU A 551 -5.57 23.90 16.91
N LYS A 552 -4.44 24.61 17.07
CA LYS A 552 -3.16 24.20 16.49
C LYS A 552 -2.75 22.83 17.03
N GLY A 553 -2.36 21.94 16.13
CA GLY A 553 -1.90 20.59 16.47
C GLY A 553 -3.02 19.55 16.60
N GLY A 554 -4.29 19.95 16.63
CA GLY A 554 -5.43 19.03 16.68
C GLY A 554 -5.67 18.29 15.35
N ARG A 555 -6.20 17.07 15.45
CA ARG A 555 -6.63 16.27 14.29
C ARG A 555 -7.81 16.94 13.59
N LYS A 556 -7.99 16.70 12.29
CA LYS A 556 -9.15 17.19 11.50
C LYS A 556 -9.75 16.10 10.63
N ALA A 557 -8.90 15.32 9.96
CA ALA A 557 -9.30 14.29 9.01
C ALA A 557 -10.25 13.27 9.63
N GLY A 558 -11.43 13.12 9.01
CA GLY A 558 -12.49 12.19 9.38
C GLY A 558 -13.34 12.63 10.57
N LEU A 559 -13.06 13.79 11.17
CA LEU A 559 -13.81 14.34 12.30
C LEU A 559 -14.91 15.27 11.82
N TYR A 560 -16.01 15.33 12.57
CA TYR A 560 -17.20 16.07 12.19
C TYR A 560 -17.96 16.66 13.38
N HIS A 561 -18.87 17.59 13.08
CA HIS A 561 -19.94 18.03 14.00
C HIS A 561 -21.29 17.60 13.43
N VAL A 562 -22.25 17.23 14.28
CA VAL A 562 -23.59 16.82 13.83
C VAL A 562 -24.62 17.85 14.29
N ILE A 563 -25.47 18.29 13.36
CA ILE A 563 -26.64 19.11 13.61
C ILE A 563 -27.88 18.22 13.43
N GLY A 564 -28.69 18.10 14.48
CA GLY A 564 -29.83 17.17 14.54
C GLY A 564 -29.43 15.75 14.95
N GLU A 565 -30.35 14.80 14.79
CA GLU A 565 -30.15 13.40 15.15
C GLU A 565 -30.17 12.51 13.90
N ILE A 566 -29.17 11.63 13.76
CA ILE A 566 -29.05 10.73 12.61
C ILE A 566 -29.94 9.51 12.83
N ASP A 567 -30.91 9.31 11.94
CA ASP A 567 -31.61 8.05 11.76
C ASP A 567 -30.74 7.11 10.90
N ALA A 568 -30.45 5.92 11.41
CA ALA A 568 -29.64 4.90 10.74
C ALA A 568 -30.14 4.50 9.35
N LYS A 569 -31.42 4.73 9.03
CA LYS A 569 -32.02 4.44 7.71
C LYS A 569 -32.50 5.70 6.98
N GLY A 570 -32.46 6.85 7.65
CA GLY A 570 -32.95 8.13 7.15
C GLY A 570 -31.98 8.83 6.21
N PRO A 571 -32.37 10.01 5.70
CA PRO A 571 -31.48 10.91 4.97
C PRO A 571 -30.45 11.54 5.93
N VAL A 572 -29.18 11.56 5.51
CA VAL A 572 -28.10 12.27 6.19
C VAL A 572 -27.40 13.16 5.17
N VAL A 573 -27.32 14.45 5.47
CA VAL A 573 -26.61 15.40 4.60
C VAL A 573 -25.24 15.69 5.18
N ILE A 574 -24.23 15.81 4.33
CA ILE A 574 -22.87 16.23 4.71
C ILE A 574 -22.62 17.57 4.05
N GLY A 575 -22.43 18.62 4.85
CA GLY A 575 -22.13 19.97 4.40
C GLY A 575 -20.68 20.36 4.65
N GLU A 576 -20.11 21.18 3.76
CA GLU A 576 -18.73 21.64 3.89
C GLU A 576 -18.52 22.53 5.12
N GLY A 577 -19.26 23.62 5.26
CA GLY A 577 -19.14 24.57 6.38
C GLY A 577 -20.29 24.51 7.38
N TYR A 578 -20.06 25.04 8.59
CA TYR A 578 -21.09 25.13 9.63
C TYR A 578 -22.33 25.91 9.17
N SER A 579 -22.16 27.10 8.57
CA SER A 579 -23.28 27.94 8.11
C SER A 579 -24.10 27.25 7.02
N THR A 580 -23.44 26.57 6.09
CA THR A 580 -24.06 25.75 5.05
C THR A 580 -24.88 24.64 5.68
N ALA A 581 -24.29 23.88 6.60
CA ALA A 581 -24.95 22.78 7.28
C ALA A 581 -26.16 23.22 8.13
N ALA A 582 -26.00 24.28 8.93
CA ALA A 582 -27.08 24.86 9.73
C ALA A 582 -28.23 25.37 8.85
N THR A 583 -27.91 26.00 7.72
CA THR A 583 -28.93 26.45 6.75
C THR A 583 -29.73 25.29 6.19
N ILE A 584 -29.05 24.20 5.79
CA ILE A 584 -29.71 23.01 5.24
C ILE A 584 -30.59 22.36 6.31
N HIS A 585 -30.09 22.21 7.54
CA HIS A 585 -30.87 21.67 8.64
C HIS A 585 -32.11 22.51 8.93
N GLU A 586 -31.99 23.82 9.04
CA GLU A 586 -33.11 24.72 9.30
C GLU A 586 -34.13 24.78 8.16
N ALA A 587 -33.68 24.57 6.91
CA ALA A 587 -34.55 24.53 5.75
C ALA A 587 -35.33 23.21 5.65
N THR A 588 -34.69 22.09 6.00
CA THR A 588 -35.20 20.74 5.66
C THR A 588 -35.63 19.91 6.86
N GLY A 589 -35.06 20.16 8.04
CA GLY A 589 -35.17 19.32 9.23
C GLY A 589 -34.27 18.07 9.23
N TYR A 590 -33.54 17.79 8.15
CA TYR A 590 -32.67 16.61 8.07
C TYR A 590 -31.42 16.74 8.95
N PRO A 591 -30.88 15.64 9.49
CA PRO A 591 -29.58 15.68 10.16
C PRO A 591 -28.47 16.06 9.18
N VAL A 592 -27.63 16.99 9.58
CA VAL A 592 -26.52 17.49 8.76
C VAL A 592 -25.19 17.37 9.49
N VAL A 593 -24.22 16.76 8.83
CA VAL A 593 -22.86 16.56 9.31
C VAL A 593 -21.96 17.63 8.72
N VAL A 594 -21.23 18.35 9.56
CA VAL A 594 -20.28 19.40 9.17
C VAL A 594 -18.91 18.78 8.92
N ALA A 595 -18.40 18.91 7.70
CA ALA A 595 -17.07 18.41 7.31
C ALA A 595 -15.94 19.44 7.50
N PHE A 596 -16.27 20.71 7.73
CA PHE A 596 -15.37 21.85 7.94
C PHE A 596 -14.63 22.40 6.71
N ASP A 597 -14.29 21.56 5.73
CA ASP A 597 -13.72 21.98 4.44
C ASP A 597 -13.84 20.88 3.37
N ALA A 598 -13.71 21.29 2.10
CA ALA A 598 -13.83 20.38 0.96
C ALA A 598 -12.88 19.17 1.03
N GLY A 599 -11.67 19.33 1.61
CA GLY A 599 -10.70 18.24 1.75
C GLY A 599 -11.10 17.17 2.76
N ASN A 600 -12.03 17.48 3.66
CA ASN A 600 -12.52 16.56 4.69
C ASN A 600 -13.89 15.95 4.36
N LEU A 601 -14.56 16.39 3.28
CA LEU A 601 -15.84 15.83 2.82
C LEU A 601 -15.79 14.31 2.63
N ARG A 602 -14.78 13.80 1.92
CA ARG A 602 -14.63 12.37 1.66
C ARG A 602 -14.33 11.56 2.94
N PRO A 603 -13.31 11.90 3.74
CA PRO A 603 -13.07 11.20 5.01
C PRO A 603 -14.30 11.16 5.91
N VAL A 604 -15.06 12.27 6.02
CA VAL A 604 -16.28 12.31 6.83
C VAL A 604 -17.38 11.45 6.21
N ALA A 605 -17.56 11.47 4.90
CA ALA A 605 -18.54 10.62 4.22
C ALA A 605 -18.26 9.13 4.45
N GLU A 606 -17.00 8.71 4.34
CA GLU A 606 -16.56 7.34 4.61
C GLU A 606 -16.88 6.95 6.07
N THR A 607 -16.50 7.79 7.05
CA THR A 607 -16.83 7.55 8.47
C THR A 607 -18.34 7.44 8.72
N ILE A 608 -19.16 8.30 8.11
CA ILE A 608 -20.62 8.27 8.27
C ILE A 608 -21.22 7.01 7.62
N ARG A 609 -20.71 6.56 6.46
CA ARG A 609 -21.16 5.31 5.83
C ARG A 609 -20.81 4.09 6.68
N GLU A 610 -19.61 4.05 7.25
CA GLU A 610 -19.19 2.98 8.16
C GLU A 610 -20.08 2.92 9.41
N THR A 611 -20.39 4.10 9.99
CA THR A 611 -21.21 4.19 11.20
C THR A 611 -22.70 3.92 10.94
N TYR A 612 -23.21 4.36 9.79
CA TYR A 612 -24.62 4.19 9.39
C TYR A 612 -24.73 3.55 7.99
N PRO A 613 -24.52 2.22 7.88
CA PRO A 613 -24.45 1.52 6.60
C PRO A 613 -25.72 1.67 5.74
N GLU A 614 -26.89 1.75 6.37
CA GLU A 614 -28.18 1.86 5.66
C GLU A 614 -28.62 3.31 5.35
N ALA A 615 -27.92 4.32 5.88
CA ALA A 615 -28.34 5.72 5.73
C ALA A 615 -28.30 6.17 4.26
N ARG A 616 -29.18 7.11 3.91
CA ARG A 616 -29.19 7.75 2.59
C ARG A 616 -28.31 9.00 2.65
N ILE A 617 -27.07 8.89 2.17
CA ILE A 617 -26.07 9.95 2.29
C ILE A 617 -26.18 10.92 1.10
N PHE A 618 -26.27 12.21 1.42
CA PHE A 618 -26.22 13.31 0.47
C PHE A 618 -25.04 14.21 0.81
N VAL A 619 -24.30 14.69 -0.18
CA VAL A 619 -23.16 15.59 0.02
C VAL A 619 -23.51 16.95 -0.58
N ALA A 620 -23.70 17.95 0.27
CA ALA A 620 -23.89 19.34 -0.13
C ALA A 620 -22.54 19.92 -0.56
N ALA A 621 -22.37 20.10 -1.88
CA ALA A 621 -21.13 20.57 -2.46
C ALA A 621 -21.24 22.06 -2.82
N ASP A 622 -20.31 22.86 -2.33
CA ASP A 622 -20.25 24.30 -2.62
C ASP A 622 -19.82 24.53 -4.08
N ASP A 623 -20.41 25.53 -4.73
CA ASP A 623 -20.14 25.91 -6.12
C ASP A 623 -19.09 27.02 -6.19
N ASP A 624 -17.83 26.63 -6.03
CA ASP A 624 -16.62 27.46 -6.09
C ASP A 624 -16.31 27.95 -7.52
N HIS A 625 -17.29 28.48 -8.24
CA HIS A 625 -17.22 28.78 -9.68
C HIS A 625 -16.14 29.82 -10.05
N ALA A 626 -15.70 30.65 -9.09
CA ALA A 626 -14.66 31.67 -9.29
C ALA A 626 -13.23 31.12 -9.14
N LYS A 627 -13.05 29.90 -8.62
CA LYS A 627 -11.74 29.26 -8.44
C LYS A 627 -11.44 28.34 -9.62
N ASP A 628 -10.16 28.22 -9.99
CA ASP A 628 -9.74 27.28 -11.03
C ASP A 628 -10.17 25.85 -10.65
N ARG A 629 -10.91 25.19 -11.57
CA ARG A 629 -11.42 23.81 -11.46
C ARG A 629 -12.53 23.53 -10.44
N ASN A 630 -13.19 24.54 -9.86
CA ASN A 630 -14.35 24.39 -8.96
C ASN A 630 -14.17 23.25 -7.93
N ALA A 631 -13.22 23.44 -7.03
CA ALA A 631 -12.74 22.38 -6.15
C ALA A 631 -13.81 21.85 -5.17
N GLY A 632 -14.74 22.70 -4.71
CA GLY A 632 -15.86 22.32 -3.84
C GLY A 632 -16.77 21.28 -4.50
N LEU A 633 -17.30 21.59 -5.69
CA LEU A 633 -18.19 20.71 -6.44
C LEU A 633 -17.53 19.35 -6.74
N ARG A 634 -16.30 19.37 -7.28
CA ARG A 634 -15.56 18.14 -7.62
C ARG A 634 -15.33 17.25 -6.40
N LYS A 635 -14.90 17.83 -5.27
CA LYS A 635 -14.63 17.05 -4.06
C LYS A 635 -15.93 16.51 -3.43
N GLY A 636 -17.02 17.27 -3.51
CA GLY A 636 -18.34 16.80 -3.09
C GLY A 636 -18.84 15.62 -3.92
N GLU A 637 -18.68 15.67 -5.24
CA GLU A 637 -19.00 14.55 -6.16
C GLU A 637 -18.14 13.32 -5.88
N GLU A 638 -16.83 13.50 -5.67
CA GLU A 638 -15.91 12.42 -5.31
C GLU A 638 -16.30 11.77 -3.97
N ALA A 639 -16.64 12.58 -2.97
CA ALA A 639 -17.08 12.10 -1.66
C ALA A 639 -18.40 11.33 -1.75
N ALA A 640 -19.40 11.86 -2.46
CA ALA A 640 -20.68 11.19 -2.66
C ALA A 640 -20.49 9.84 -3.38
N LYS A 641 -19.71 9.81 -4.46
CA LYS A 641 -19.43 8.60 -5.21
C LYS A 641 -18.75 7.53 -4.36
N ALA A 642 -17.79 7.91 -3.51
CA ALA A 642 -17.05 6.98 -2.66
C ALA A 642 -17.95 6.17 -1.71
N VAL A 643 -19.12 6.70 -1.34
CA VAL A 643 -20.02 6.06 -0.36
C VAL A 643 -21.39 5.69 -0.92
N GLY A 644 -21.53 5.68 -2.26
CA GLY A 644 -22.82 5.45 -2.93
C GLY A 644 -23.89 6.49 -2.55
N GLY A 645 -23.46 7.71 -2.21
CA GLY A 645 -24.32 8.85 -1.92
C GLY A 645 -24.61 9.70 -3.16
N ILE A 646 -25.28 10.84 -2.95
CA ILE A 646 -25.65 11.77 -4.01
C ILE A 646 -25.10 13.16 -3.70
N ALA A 647 -24.37 13.76 -4.64
CA ALA A 647 -23.95 15.15 -4.52
C ALA A 647 -25.11 16.09 -4.87
N VAL A 648 -25.29 17.14 -4.07
CA VAL A 648 -26.32 18.15 -4.23
C VAL A 648 -25.63 19.51 -4.30
N ASN A 649 -25.95 20.30 -5.31
CA ASN A 649 -25.39 21.64 -5.49
C ASN A 649 -26.45 22.71 -5.16
N PRO A 650 -26.03 23.96 -4.87
CA PRO A 650 -26.96 25.04 -4.51
C PRO A 650 -27.84 25.57 -5.67
N GLY A 651 -27.65 25.07 -6.91
CA GLY A 651 -28.45 25.49 -8.06
C GLY A 651 -28.38 27.00 -8.35
N LEU A 652 -27.19 27.60 -8.22
CA LEU A 652 -26.98 29.04 -8.41
C LEU A 652 -27.24 29.44 -9.87
N THR A 653 -28.05 30.48 -10.04
CA THR A 653 -28.31 31.12 -11.33
C THR A 653 -27.08 31.92 -11.81
N PRO A 654 -26.98 32.25 -13.10
CA PRO A 654 -25.89 33.09 -13.60
C PRO A 654 -25.74 34.43 -12.84
N ALA A 655 -26.85 35.08 -12.48
CA ALA A 655 -26.84 36.33 -11.71
C ALA A 655 -26.33 36.14 -10.28
N GLU A 656 -26.68 35.03 -9.63
CA GLU A 656 -26.19 34.70 -8.28
C GLU A 656 -24.68 34.39 -8.28
N ARG A 657 -24.19 33.69 -9.32
CA ARG A 657 -22.74 33.48 -9.52
C ARG A 657 -22.01 34.79 -9.78
N GLU A 658 -22.59 35.69 -10.59
CA GLU A 658 -22.01 37.03 -10.82
C GLU A 658 -21.95 37.87 -9.54
N ALA A 659 -22.92 37.69 -8.62
CA ALA A 659 -22.90 38.29 -7.29
C ALA A 659 -21.89 37.63 -6.32
N GLY A 660 -21.14 36.61 -6.76
CA GLY A 660 -20.10 35.94 -5.97
C GLY A 660 -20.63 34.91 -4.95
N MET A 661 -21.88 34.47 -5.09
CA MET A 661 -22.46 33.45 -4.22
C MET A 661 -21.85 32.09 -4.51
N THR A 662 -21.62 31.27 -3.48
CA THR A 662 -20.98 29.96 -3.65
C THR A 662 -21.71 28.82 -2.97
N ASP A 663 -22.40 29.06 -1.86
CA ASP A 663 -22.92 27.99 -0.99
C ASP A 663 -24.46 28.03 -0.78
N PHE A 664 -24.99 27.04 -0.05
CA PHE A 664 -26.42 26.99 0.29
C PHE A 664 -26.86 28.09 1.26
N ASN A 665 -25.95 28.63 2.09
CA ASN A 665 -26.26 29.75 2.97
C ASN A 665 -26.49 31.01 2.15
N ASP A 666 -25.63 31.31 1.18
CA ASP A 666 -25.84 32.40 0.23
C ASP A 666 -27.18 32.23 -0.50
N LYS A 667 -27.43 31.03 -1.04
CA LYS A 667 -28.70 30.72 -1.73
C LYS A 667 -29.92 30.99 -0.86
N ALA A 668 -29.90 30.57 0.41
CA ALA A 668 -30.98 30.83 1.34
C ALA A 668 -31.14 32.31 1.69
N ARG A 669 -30.04 33.07 1.73
CA ARG A 669 -30.07 34.53 2.00
C ARG A 669 -30.64 35.32 0.82
N SER A 670 -30.41 34.86 -0.41
CA SER A 670 -30.93 35.46 -1.64
C SER A 670 -32.38 35.08 -1.92
N ALA A 671 -32.70 33.78 -1.87
CA ALA A 671 -33.97 33.23 -2.36
C ALA A 671 -34.88 32.62 -1.27
N GLY A 672 -34.42 32.60 -0.01
CA GLY A 672 -35.13 32.02 1.13
C GLY A 672 -34.85 30.53 1.37
N LYS A 673 -35.01 30.09 2.62
CA LYS A 673 -34.78 28.69 3.03
C LYS A 673 -35.72 27.68 2.36
N ALA A 674 -36.91 28.12 1.95
CA ALA A 674 -37.85 27.26 1.20
C ALA A 674 -37.26 26.76 -0.12
N VAL A 675 -36.49 27.58 -0.84
CA VAL A 675 -35.83 27.18 -2.08
C VAL A 675 -34.76 26.11 -1.83
N VAL A 676 -34.01 26.22 -0.73
CA VAL A 676 -33.06 25.18 -0.32
C VAL A 676 -33.78 23.88 -0.01
N LYS A 677 -34.93 23.94 0.67
CA LYS A 677 -35.76 22.76 0.92
C LYS A 677 -36.21 22.09 -0.37
N ASP A 678 -36.69 22.87 -1.34
CA ASP A 678 -37.15 22.35 -2.64
C ASP A 678 -36.02 21.64 -3.41
N ILE A 679 -34.79 22.16 -3.37
CA ILE A 679 -33.61 21.52 -3.98
C ILE A 679 -33.38 20.14 -3.37
N PHE A 680 -33.42 20.01 -2.05
CA PHE A 680 -33.20 18.73 -1.38
C PHE A 680 -34.37 17.76 -1.58
N ASP A 681 -35.61 18.22 -1.52
CA ASP A 681 -36.79 17.38 -1.72
C ASP A 681 -36.84 16.79 -3.14
N ALA A 682 -36.42 17.57 -4.15
CA ALA A 682 -36.33 17.10 -5.54
C ALA A 682 -35.31 15.97 -5.73
N VAL A 683 -34.29 15.89 -4.88
CA VAL A 683 -33.25 14.85 -4.91
C VAL A 683 -33.62 13.67 -4.02
N ILE A 684 -34.11 13.93 -2.80
CA ILE A 684 -34.45 12.92 -1.79
C ILE A 684 -35.71 12.14 -2.17
N GLY A 685 -36.63 12.72 -2.95
CA GLY A 685 -37.83 12.03 -3.46
C GLY A 685 -37.55 10.95 -4.52
N ARG A 686 -36.31 10.82 -5.03
CA ARG A 686 -35.97 9.82 -6.04
C ARG A 686 -35.77 8.42 -5.41
N PRO A 687 -36.38 7.35 -5.94
CA PRO A 687 -36.17 5.99 -5.46
C PRO A 687 -34.71 5.56 -5.64
N ARG A 688 -34.21 4.70 -4.75
CA ARG A 688 -32.86 4.12 -4.84
C ARG A 688 -32.73 3.37 -6.19
N SER A 689 -31.90 3.89 -7.10
CA SER A 689 -31.51 3.12 -8.28
C SER A 689 -30.60 1.96 -7.83
N GLY A 690 -31.10 0.73 -7.85
CA GLY A 690 -30.27 -0.47 -7.65
C GLY A 690 -30.79 -1.56 -6.70
N SER A 691 -32.11 -1.72 -6.51
CA SER A 691 -32.65 -2.94 -5.89
C SER A 691 -33.14 -3.88 -7.00
N PRO A 692 -32.66 -5.14 -7.11
CA PRO A 692 -33.24 -6.08 -8.04
C PRO A 692 -34.65 -6.45 -7.54
N GLU A 693 -35.67 -6.14 -8.33
CA GLU A 693 -37.02 -6.62 -8.11
C GLU A 693 -37.00 -8.15 -8.05
N ARG A 694 -37.34 -8.70 -6.88
CA ARG A 694 -37.67 -10.12 -6.76
C ARG A 694 -38.96 -10.34 -7.53
N ASN A 695 -38.86 -10.96 -8.70
CA ASN A 695 -40.00 -11.52 -9.42
C ASN A 695 -40.79 -12.44 -8.48
N ALA A 696 -41.98 -11.99 -8.09
CA ALA A 696 -42.99 -12.84 -7.47
C ALA A 696 -43.60 -13.74 -8.57
N GLY A 697 -42.89 -14.83 -8.87
CA GLY A 697 -43.36 -15.92 -9.70
C GLY A 697 -44.28 -16.85 -8.91
N GLU A 698 -45.46 -17.07 -9.47
CA GLU A 698 -46.58 -17.89 -9.04
C GLU A 698 -46.27 -19.27 -8.42
N ARG A 699 -46.93 -19.51 -7.28
CA ARG A 699 -47.55 -20.76 -6.79
C ARG A 699 -47.07 -22.11 -7.36
N LYS A 700 -46.57 -22.97 -6.47
CA LYS A 700 -47.05 -24.36 -6.33
C LYS A 700 -47.16 -24.75 -4.86
N THR A 701 -48.40 -24.88 -4.41
CA THR A 701 -48.79 -25.56 -3.18
C THR A 701 -48.72 -27.08 -3.37
N ALA A 702 -47.91 -27.75 -2.56
CA ALA A 702 -48.05 -29.15 -2.16
C ALA A 702 -47.77 -29.15 -0.66
N GLY A 703 -48.71 -29.46 0.23
CA GLY A 703 -49.38 -30.75 0.34
C GLY A 703 -48.92 -31.35 1.67
N ARG A 704 -49.51 -30.87 2.77
CA ARG A 704 -49.23 -31.30 4.16
C ARG A 704 -49.97 -32.62 4.39
N ALA A 705 -49.25 -33.71 4.61
CA ALA A 705 -49.82 -34.96 5.12
C ALA A 705 -49.41 -35.15 6.59
N GLN A 706 -50.42 -35.34 7.43
CA GLN A 706 -50.33 -35.77 8.84
C GLN A 706 -50.12 -37.28 8.93
N SER A 707 -49.31 -37.75 9.89
CA SER A 707 -49.68 -38.73 10.94
C SER A 707 -48.46 -38.92 11.87
N LEU A 708 -48.51 -38.54 13.16
CA LEU A 708 -49.05 -39.26 14.33
C LEU A 708 -48.28 -40.54 14.73
N ALA A 709 -47.87 -40.54 16.01
CA ALA A 709 -47.52 -41.65 16.92
C ALA A 709 -46.13 -42.31 16.75
N MET A 710 -45.17 -41.95 17.61
CA MET A 710 -44.94 -42.51 18.96
C MET A 710 -43.99 -41.59 19.74
#